data_AF-Q7TPD0-F1
#
_entry.id   AF-Q7TPD0-F1
#
_cell.length_a   1.000
_cell.length_b   1.000
_cell.length_c   1.000
_cell.angle_alpha   90.00
_cell.angle_beta   90.00
_cell.angle_gamma   90.00
#
_symmetry.space_group_name_H-M   'P 1'
#
loop_
_entity.id
_entity.type
_entity.pdbx_description
1 polymer ?
#
loop_
_entity_poly.entity_id
_entity_poly.type
_entity_poly.pdbx_seq_one_letter_code
_entity_poly.pdbx_strand_id
1 'polypeptide(L)'
;MELQKGKGTVAAAASGAAGGGGGGAGAGAPGGGRLLLSTSLDAKDELEERLERCMSIVTSMTAGVSEREANDALNAYVCKGPPQHEEICLGLFTLVLTEPAQAQKCYRDLALVSRDGMNIVLNKINQLLMEKYLKLQDTCRTQLVWLVRELVKSGVLGADGVCMTFMKQIAGGDVTAKNIWLAESVLDILTEQREWVLKSSILIAMAVYTYLRLIVDHHGTAQLQTLRQKEVDFCISLLRERFMECLMIGRDLVRLLQNVARIPEFELLWKDIIHNPQALSPQFTGILQLLQSRTSRKFLACRLTPDMETKLLFMTSRVRFGQQKRYQDWFQRQYLSTPDSQSLRCDLIRYICGVVHPSNEVLSSDILPRWAIIGWLLTTCTSNVAASNAKLALFYDWLFFSPEKDSIMNIEPAILVMHHSMKPHPAITATLLDFMCRIIPNFYPPLEGHVRQGVFSSLNHIVEKRVLAHLAPLFDNPKLDKELRSMLREKFPEFCSSPSPPVEVKIEEPVSMEMDNHLSDKDESCYDNAEAAFSDDEEDLNSKGKKREFRFHPIKETVVEEPVDVTPYLDQLDESLRDKVLQLQKGSDTEAQCEVMQEIVDQVLEEDFDSEQLSVLASCLQELFKAHFRGEVLPEEVTEESLEESVGKPLYLIFRNLCQMQEDNSSFSLLLDLLSELYQKQPKIGYHLLYYLRASKAAAGKMNLYESFAQATQLGDLHTCLMMDMKACQEDDVRLLCHLTPSIYTEFPDETLRSGELLNMIVAVIDSAQLQELVCHVMMGNLVMFRKDSVLNILIQSLDWETFEQYCAWQLFLAHNIPLETIIPILQHLKYKEHPEALSCLLLQLRREKPSEEMVKMVLSRPCHPDDQFTTSILRHWCMKHDELLAEHIKALLIKNNSLPRKRQSLRSSSSKLAQLTLEQILEHLDNLRLNLANTKQNFFSQTPILQALQHVQASCDEAHKMKFSDLFSLAEEYEDSSTKPPKSRRKAALSSPRSRKNATQPPNAEEESGSSSASEEEDTKPKPTKRKRKGSSAVGSDSD
;
A
#
# COMPACT_ATOMS: atom_id res chain seq x y z
N MET A 1 -25.56 38.63 26.28
CA MET A 1 -26.27 38.89 27.56
C MET A 1 -27.10 37.65 27.91
N GLU A 2 -27.60 37.54 29.14
CA GLU A 2 -28.68 36.62 29.59
C GLU A 2 -28.65 35.13 29.19
N LEU A 3 -27.92 34.35 30.00
CA LEU A 3 -28.42 33.16 30.73
C LEU A 3 -29.71 32.45 30.24
N GLN A 4 -29.63 31.13 30.00
CA GLN A 4 -30.25 30.16 30.92
C GLN A 4 -29.65 28.73 30.83
N LYS A 5 -30.11 27.84 31.74
CA LYS A 5 -29.37 26.65 32.22
C LYS A 5 -29.68 25.36 31.45
N GLY A 6 -28.65 24.54 31.22
CA GLY A 6 -28.75 23.09 31.02
C GLY A 6 -27.70 22.36 31.87
N LYS A 7 -28.03 21.18 32.42
CA LYS A 7 -27.12 20.34 33.23
C LYS A 7 -27.36 18.86 32.96
N GLY A 8 -26.29 18.10 32.76
CA GLY A 8 -26.29 16.64 32.65
C GLY A 8 -25.53 16.15 31.41
N THR A 9 -24.82 15.01 31.42
CA THR A 9 -24.46 14.17 32.59
C THR A 9 -23.19 13.37 32.26
N VAL A 10 -22.29 13.16 33.23
CA VAL A 10 -21.10 12.31 33.06
C VAL A 10 -21.47 10.85 33.27
N ALA A 11 -21.25 9.99 32.28
CA ALA A 11 -21.55 8.56 32.33
C ALA A 11 -20.30 7.73 32.71
N ALA A 12 -19.98 7.68 34.01
CA ALA A 12 -19.00 6.72 34.55
C ALA A 12 -19.74 5.44 34.98
N ALA A 13 -19.54 4.34 34.25
CA ALA A 13 -20.19 3.06 34.54
C ALA A 13 -19.38 2.26 35.59
N ALA A 14 -19.66 2.49 36.87
CA ALA A 14 -19.15 1.68 37.98
C ALA A 14 -20.33 1.16 38.82
N SER A 15 -20.54 -0.15 38.80
CA SER A 15 -21.58 -0.84 39.59
C SER A 15 -21.02 -2.12 40.19
N GLY A 16 -20.96 -2.20 41.51
CA GLY A 16 -20.53 -3.40 42.25
C GLY A 16 -21.64 -3.92 43.17
N ALA A 17 -21.65 -5.23 43.38
CA ALA A 17 -22.44 -5.89 44.43
C ALA A 17 -21.72 -7.17 44.89
N ALA A 18 -21.94 -7.57 46.14
CA ALA A 18 -21.17 -8.62 46.81
C ALA A 18 -21.57 -10.05 46.39
N GLY A 19 -20.61 -10.98 46.49
CA GLY A 19 -20.83 -12.43 46.38
C GLY A 19 -19.51 -13.19 46.53
N GLY A 20 -19.42 -14.10 47.51
CA GLY A 20 -18.20 -14.87 47.78
C GLY A 20 -18.19 -16.23 47.09
N GLY A 21 -17.03 -16.65 46.60
CA GLY A 21 -16.79 -17.97 46.03
C GLY A 21 -15.38 -18.05 45.44
N GLY A 22 -14.54 -18.95 45.95
CA GLY A 22 -13.16 -19.12 45.47
C GLY A 22 -13.04 -20.21 44.40
N GLY A 23 -12.11 -20.02 43.45
CA GLY A 23 -11.73 -21.09 42.52
C GLY A 23 -10.96 -20.59 41.29
N GLY A 24 -9.97 -21.36 40.87
CA GLY A 24 -9.38 -21.28 39.52
C GLY A 24 -8.38 -20.14 39.28
N ALA A 25 -7.08 -20.45 39.35
CA ALA A 25 -6.12 -19.76 38.49
C ALA A 25 -6.45 -20.13 37.04
N GLY A 26 -6.62 -19.13 36.16
CA GLY A 26 -7.00 -19.34 34.77
C GLY A 26 -5.88 -19.99 33.97
N ALA A 27 -5.90 -21.32 33.85
CA ALA A 27 -5.07 -22.03 32.88
C ALA A 27 -5.46 -21.58 31.46
N GLY A 28 -4.46 -21.30 30.61
CA GLY A 28 -4.69 -20.92 29.22
C GLY A 28 -5.48 -21.97 28.45
N ALA A 29 -6.23 -21.54 27.43
CA ALA A 29 -6.99 -22.44 26.57
C ALA A 29 -6.05 -23.50 25.95
N PRO A 30 -6.48 -24.79 25.87
CA PRO A 30 -5.61 -25.89 25.43
C PRO A 30 -5.25 -25.74 23.94
N GLY A 31 -4.11 -25.11 23.67
CA GLY A 31 -3.63 -24.75 22.33
C GLY A 31 -2.89 -23.40 22.26
N GLY A 32 -3.01 -22.52 23.27
CA GLY A 32 -2.24 -21.28 23.35
C GLY A 32 -0.81 -21.51 23.83
N GLY A 33 0.17 -20.89 23.15
CA GLY A 33 1.59 -20.90 23.53
C GLY A 33 1.89 -20.11 24.80
N ARG A 34 3.05 -20.36 25.43
CA ARG A 34 3.44 -19.71 26.70
C ARG A 34 4.25 -18.43 26.55
N LEU A 35 4.75 -18.11 25.35
CA LEU A 35 5.71 -17.04 25.12
C LEU A 35 5.07 -15.82 24.45
N LEU A 36 4.20 -16.06 23.46
CA LEU A 36 3.60 -15.04 22.60
C LEU A 36 2.07 -14.93 22.80
N LEU A 37 1.54 -13.75 22.50
CA LEU A 37 0.12 -13.48 22.35
C LEU A 37 -0.30 -13.86 20.93
N SER A 38 -1.09 -14.92 20.82
CA SER A 38 -1.60 -15.48 19.57
C SER A 38 -3.12 -15.55 19.61
N THR A 39 -3.79 -14.94 18.64
CA THR A 39 -5.24 -15.02 18.45
C THR A 39 -5.63 -16.28 17.68
N SER A 40 -6.92 -16.54 17.52
CA SER A 40 -7.44 -17.61 16.64
C SER A 40 -7.17 -17.38 15.14
N LEU A 41 -6.69 -16.19 14.75
CA LEU A 41 -6.30 -15.86 13.38
C LEU A 41 -4.77 -15.96 13.16
N ASP A 42 -3.97 -15.96 14.24
CA ASP A 42 -2.52 -16.03 14.14
C ASP A 42 -2.06 -17.45 13.76
N ALA A 43 -1.18 -17.54 12.76
CA ALA A 43 -0.42 -18.75 12.52
C ALA A 43 0.53 -19.03 13.70
N LYS A 44 0.74 -20.31 14.02
CA LYS A 44 1.66 -20.71 15.09
C LYS A 44 3.08 -20.27 14.76
N ASP A 45 3.77 -19.65 15.73
CA ASP A 45 5.10 -19.09 15.53
C ASP A 45 6.19 -20.17 15.63
N GLU A 46 7.08 -20.22 14.62
CA GLU A 46 8.16 -21.21 14.55
C GLU A 46 9.19 -21.04 15.68
N LEU A 47 9.46 -19.79 16.10
CA LEU A 47 10.42 -19.52 17.17
C LEU A 47 9.84 -19.94 18.53
N GLU A 48 8.55 -19.66 18.77
CA GLU A 48 7.85 -20.15 19.97
C GLU A 48 7.85 -21.69 19.99
N GLU A 49 7.48 -22.38 18.91
CA GLU A 49 7.51 -23.85 18.89
C GLU A 49 8.92 -24.40 19.12
N ARG A 50 9.95 -23.79 18.53
CA ARG A 50 11.34 -24.23 18.75
C ARG A 50 11.74 -24.08 20.22
N LEU A 51 11.38 -22.97 20.87
CA LEU A 51 11.67 -22.71 22.29
C LEU A 51 10.88 -23.65 23.22
N GLU A 52 9.59 -23.92 22.93
CA GLU A 52 8.79 -24.90 23.69
C GLU A 52 9.33 -26.34 23.57
N ARG A 53 9.86 -26.73 22.41
CA ARG A 53 10.55 -28.02 22.24
C ARG A 53 11.84 -28.08 23.08
N CYS A 54 12.68 -27.03 23.06
CA CYS A 54 13.88 -26.95 23.90
C CYS A 54 13.56 -26.97 25.41
N MET A 55 12.52 -26.25 25.85
CA MET A 55 12.00 -26.30 27.22
C MET A 55 11.62 -27.73 27.61
N SER A 56 10.89 -28.42 26.74
CA SER A 56 10.44 -29.80 26.99
C SER A 56 11.60 -30.78 27.17
N ILE A 57 12.69 -30.63 26.41
CA ILE A 57 13.93 -31.42 26.59
C ILE A 57 14.51 -31.18 27.99
N VAL A 58 14.72 -29.92 28.38
CA VAL A 58 15.26 -29.57 29.71
C VAL A 58 14.36 -30.12 30.82
N THR A 59 13.05 -29.87 30.78
CA THR A 59 12.12 -30.37 31.80
C THR A 59 12.12 -31.89 31.90
N SER A 60 12.24 -32.61 30.78
CA SER A 60 12.32 -34.09 30.78
C SER A 60 13.56 -34.65 31.49
N MET A 61 14.66 -33.88 31.52
CA MET A 61 15.91 -34.25 32.18
C MET A 61 15.99 -33.80 33.64
N THR A 62 15.23 -32.77 34.03
CA THR A 62 15.27 -32.21 35.39
C THR A 62 14.09 -32.60 36.28
N ALA A 63 13.06 -33.26 35.73
CA ALA A 63 11.90 -33.72 36.50
C ALA A 63 12.24 -34.95 37.36
N GLY A 64 11.84 -34.92 38.64
CA GLY A 64 11.95 -36.07 39.56
C GLY A 64 13.35 -36.36 40.12
N VAL A 65 14.35 -35.54 39.79
CA VAL A 65 15.76 -35.68 40.25
C VAL A 65 16.18 -34.49 41.13
N SER A 66 17.26 -34.63 41.91
CA SER A 66 17.79 -33.53 42.72
C SER A 66 18.43 -32.41 41.87
N GLU A 67 18.63 -31.23 42.45
CA GLU A 67 19.30 -30.10 41.78
C GLU A 67 20.73 -30.44 41.30
N ARG A 68 21.41 -31.36 41.98
CA ARG A 68 22.71 -31.89 41.55
C ARG A 68 22.58 -32.86 40.37
N GLU A 69 21.72 -33.88 40.48
CA GLU A 69 21.53 -34.87 39.42
C GLU A 69 21.00 -34.22 38.13
N ALA A 70 20.15 -33.20 38.25
CA ALA A 70 19.76 -32.32 37.16
C ALA A 70 20.98 -31.66 36.49
N ASN A 71 21.83 -30.97 37.27
CA ASN A 71 23.03 -30.32 36.74
C ASN A 71 24.03 -31.30 36.11
N ASP A 72 24.25 -32.46 36.74
CA ASP A 72 25.13 -33.53 36.23
C ASP A 72 24.58 -34.08 34.89
N ALA A 73 23.26 -34.29 34.77
CA ALA A 73 22.60 -34.74 33.54
C ALA A 73 22.64 -33.67 32.42
N LEU A 74 22.34 -32.41 32.73
CA LEU A 74 22.39 -31.29 31.79
C LEU A 74 23.81 -31.12 31.24
N ASN A 75 24.84 -31.11 32.09
CA ASN A 75 26.24 -31.04 31.67
C ASN A 75 26.64 -32.22 30.76
N ALA A 76 26.24 -33.45 31.11
CA ALA A 76 26.53 -34.64 30.32
C ALA A 76 25.85 -34.63 28.93
N TYR A 77 24.68 -34.02 28.80
CA TYR A 77 23.99 -33.84 27.51
C TYR A 77 24.61 -32.72 26.69
N VAL A 78 24.88 -31.57 27.31
CA VAL A 78 25.55 -30.40 26.69
C VAL A 78 26.93 -30.76 26.12
N CYS A 79 27.65 -31.70 26.75
CA CYS A 79 28.95 -32.18 26.24
C CYS A 79 28.87 -33.08 25.00
N LYS A 80 27.67 -33.44 24.50
CA LYS A 80 27.52 -34.26 23.28
C LYS A 80 27.77 -33.48 21.98
N GLY A 81 27.54 -32.17 21.98
CA GLY A 81 27.79 -31.33 20.82
C GLY A 81 27.09 -29.96 20.85
N PRO A 82 27.40 -29.05 19.92
CA PRO A 82 26.78 -27.73 19.82
C PRO A 82 25.24 -27.73 19.73
N PRO A 83 24.56 -28.66 19.01
CA PRO A 83 23.10 -28.70 18.98
C PRO A 83 22.50 -29.00 20.36
N GLN A 84 23.10 -29.94 21.10
CA GLN A 84 22.66 -30.29 22.45
C GLN A 84 22.94 -29.17 23.46
N HIS A 85 24.02 -28.42 23.26
CA HIS A 85 24.28 -27.18 24.00
C HIS A 85 23.21 -26.10 23.72
N GLU A 86 22.83 -25.88 22.46
CA GLU A 86 21.75 -24.95 22.08
C GLU A 86 20.40 -25.39 22.67
N GLU A 87 20.02 -26.66 22.55
CA GLU A 87 18.77 -27.22 23.11
C GLU A 87 18.64 -26.92 24.62
N ILE A 88 19.70 -27.16 25.40
CA ILE A 88 19.67 -26.95 26.85
C ILE A 88 19.72 -25.47 27.21
N CYS A 89 20.58 -24.66 26.57
CA CYS A 89 20.66 -23.23 26.86
C CYS A 89 19.36 -22.50 26.49
N LEU A 90 18.74 -22.86 25.36
CA LEU A 90 17.45 -22.28 24.94
C LEU A 90 16.28 -22.82 25.76
N GLY A 91 16.33 -24.07 26.25
CA GLY A 91 15.31 -24.60 27.15
C GLY A 91 15.32 -23.92 28.53
N LEU A 92 16.51 -23.73 29.10
CA LEU A 92 16.70 -22.98 30.36
C LEU A 92 16.30 -21.50 30.20
N PHE A 93 16.67 -20.87 29.07
CA PHE A 93 16.23 -19.53 28.70
C PHE A 93 14.70 -19.42 28.61
N THR A 94 14.04 -20.40 27.98
CA THR A 94 12.57 -20.42 27.87
C THR A 94 11.92 -20.52 29.25
N LEU A 95 12.41 -21.42 30.11
CA LEU A 95 11.96 -21.52 31.51
C LEU A 95 12.17 -20.22 32.29
N VAL A 96 13.28 -19.49 32.07
CA VAL A 96 13.50 -18.16 32.66
C VAL A 96 12.40 -17.17 32.24
N LEU A 97 11.95 -17.21 30.98
CA LEU A 97 10.90 -16.31 30.48
C LEU A 97 9.48 -16.70 30.92
N THR A 98 9.15 -17.99 30.95
CA THR A 98 7.77 -18.47 31.19
C THR A 98 7.48 -18.84 32.66
N GLU A 99 8.49 -19.19 33.46
CA GLU A 99 8.33 -19.72 34.83
C GLU A 99 9.09 -18.86 35.87
N PRO A 100 8.58 -17.68 36.28
CA PRO A 100 9.27 -16.75 37.19
C PRO A 100 9.78 -17.39 38.50
N ALA A 101 9.03 -18.35 39.05
CA ALA A 101 9.40 -19.07 40.27
C ALA A 101 10.64 -19.98 40.11
N GLN A 102 10.98 -20.36 38.88
CA GLN A 102 12.15 -21.21 38.56
C GLN A 102 13.32 -20.41 37.97
N ALA A 103 13.06 -19.20 37.45
CA ALA A 103 14.03 -18.39 36.71
C ALA A 103 15.38 -18.18 37.43
N GLN A 104 15.39 -17.91 38.74
CA GLN A 104 16.63 -17.77 39.51
C GLN A 104 17.47 -19.05 39.56
N LYS A 105 16.84 -20.23 39.51
CA LYS A 105 17.55 -21.51 39.42
C LYS A 105 18.03 -21.72 37.98
N CYS A 106 17.13 -21.63 37.01
CA CYS A 106 17.44 -21.85 35.60
C CYS A 106 18.55 -20.92 35.08
N TYR A 107 18.68 -19.69 35.61
CA TYR A 107 19.79 -18.80 35.31
C TYR A 107 21.13 -19.26 35.89
N ARG A 108 21.17 -19.82 37.12
CA ARG A 108 22.39 -20.44 37.66
C ARG A 108 22.80 -21.66 36.85
N ASP A 109 21.84 -22.54 36.57
CA ASP A 109 22.07 -23.75 35.76
C ASP A 109 22.60 -23.35 34.36
N LEU A 110 21.99 -22.33 33.73
CA LEU A 110 22.42 -21.78 32.43
C LEU A 110 23.86 -21.25 32.47
N ALA A 111 24.22 -20.46 33.50
CA ALA A 111 25.56 -19.92 33.66
C ALA A 111 26.62 -21.01 33.95
N LEU A 112 26.23 -22.16 34.51
CA LEU A 112 27.11 -23.31 34.73
C LEU A 112 27.31 -24.17 33.47
N VAL A 113 26.27 -24.36 32.65
CA VAL A 113 26.35 -25.24 31.45
C VAL A 113 26.75 -24.51 30.16
N SER A 114 26.64 -23.18 30.11
CA SER A 114 27.00 -22.37 28.93
C SER A 114 28.47 -22.55 28.54
N ARG A 115 28.71 -23.02 27.30
CA ARG A 115 30.06 -23.22 26.72
C ARG A 115 30.50 -22.10 25.77
N ASP A 116 29.61 -21.14 25.49
CA ASP A 116 29.76 -20.09 24.48
C ASP A 116 29.69 -18.66 25.07
N GLY A 117 29.71 -18.53 26.40
CA GLY A 117 29.50 -17.24 27.08
C GLY A 117 28.05 -16.73 26.97
N MET A 118 27.07 -17.64 26.85
CA MET A 118 25.66 -17.37 26.60
C MET A 118 25.36 -16.67 25.26
N ASN A 119 26.28 -16.71 24.29
CA ASN A 119 26.11 -16.07 22.99
C ASN A 119 24.82 -16.48 22.27
N ILE A 120 24.47 -17.77 22.28
CA ILE A 120 23.23 -18.29 21.69
C ILE A 120 21.97 -17.71 22.34
N VAL A 121 22.01 -17.47 23.66
CA VAL A 121 20.92 -16.84 24.41
C VAL A 121 20.80 -15.36 24.06
N LEU A 122 21.93 -14.62 24.02
CA LEU A 122 21.94 -13.23 23.58
C LEU A 122 21.43 -13.07 22.13
N ASN A 123 21.76 -14.00 21.24
CA ASN A 123 21.25 -14.02 19.86
C ASN A 123 19.72 -14.22 19.83
N LYS A 124 19.16 -15.11 20.66
CA LYS A 124 17.70 -15.31 20.75
C LYS A 124 16.96 -14.20 21.50
N ILE A 125 17.60 -13.54 22.47
CA ILE A 125 17.08 -12.29 23.06
C ILE A 125 16.96 -11.22 21.98
N ASN A 126 18.03 -10.97 21.21
CA ASN A 126 17.99 -10.00 20.11
C ASN A 126 16.94 -10.37 19.05
N GLN A 127 16.79 -11.65 18.70
CA GLN A 127 15.75 -12.10 17.78
C GLN A 127 14.34 -11.82 18.32
N LEU A 128 14.03 -12.19 19.57
CA LEU A 128 12.74 -11.93 20.19
C LEU A 128 12.43 -10.43 20.30
N LEU A 129 13.43 -9.61 20.62
CA LEU A 129 13.28 -8.15 20.64
C LEU A 129 12.98 -7.58 19.25
N MET A 130 13.72 -8.00 18.21
CA MET A 130 13.58 -7.45 16.86
C MET A 130 12.34 -7.95 16.11
N GLU A 131 11.94 -9.21 16.29
CA GLU A 131 10.85 -9.84 15.52
C GLU A 131 9.53 -9.97 16.28
N LYS A 132 9.56 -10.20 17.60
CA LYS A 132 8.40 -10.70 18.36
C LYS A 132 7.95 -9.81 19.51
N TYR A 133 8.68 -8.74 19.87
CA TYR A 133 8.43 -7.97 21.09
C TYR A 133 6.99 -7.45 21.23
N LEU A 134 6.38 -7.01 20.13
CA LEU A 134 4.98 -6.54 20.14
C LEU A 134 3.99 -7.65 20.55
N LYS A 135 4.26 -8.92 20.20
CA LYS A 135 3.46 -10.09 20.61
C LYS A 135 3.92 -10.74 21.92
N LEU A 136 5.10 -10.42 22.45
CA LEU A 136 5.61 -11.07 23.67
C LEU A 136 4.65 -10.88 24.86
N GLN A 137 4.32 -11.95 25.59
CA GLN A 137 3.43 -11.90 26.76
C GLN A 137 4.02 -11.06 27.91
N ASP A 138 3.19 -10.43 28.74
CA ASP A 138 3.65 -9.47 29.75
C ASP A 138 4.52 -10.11 30.86
N THR A 139 4.24 -11.37 31.24
CA THR A 139 5.15 -12.17 32.07
C THR A 139 6.53 -12.31 31.42
N CYS A 140 6.56 -12.67 30.14
CA CYS A 140 7.78 -12.88 29.40
C CYS A 140 8.56 -11.57 29.16
N ARG A 141 7.88 -10.43 28.98
CA ARG A 141 8.52 -9.08 28.96
C ARG A 141 9.20 -8.80 30.30
N THR A 142 8.50 -9.02 31.41
CA THR A 142 9.00 -8.80 32.76
C THR A 142 10.22 -9.66 33.06
N GLN A 143 10.16 -10.95 32.71
CA GLN A 143 11.27 -11.88 32.86
C GLN A 143 12.44 -11.59 31.92
N LEU A 144 12.20 -11.05 30.71
CA LEU A 144 13.25 -10.64 29.80
C LEU A 144 14.03 -9.41 30.33
N VAL A 145 13.34 -8.44 30.91
CA VAL A 145 13.96 -7.32 31.64
C VAL A 145 14.79 -7.82 32.82
N TRP A 146 14.25 -8.75 33.62
CA TRP A 146 14.99 -9.36 34.74
C TRP A 146 16.26 -10.07 34.26
N LEU A 147 16.15 -10.92 33.23
CA LEU A 147 17.28 -11.66 32.67
C LEU A 147 18.36 -10.72 32.13
N VAL A 148 17.99 -9.66 31.41
CA VAL A 148 18.97 -8.67 30.89
C VAL A 148 19.67 -7.96 32.05
N ARG A 149 18.99 -7.64 33.16
CA ARG A 149 19.62 -7.09 34.36
C ARG A 149 20.68 -8.04 34.94
N GLU A 150 20.38 -9.33 35.03
CA GLU A 150 21.34 -10.32 35.55
C GLU A 150 22.50 -10.61 34.59
N LEU A 151 22.27 -10.60 33.27
CA LEU A 151 23.34 -10.69 32.25
C LEU A 151 24.31 -9.48 32.34
N VAL A 152 23.79 -8.28 32.57
CA VAL A 152 24.60 -7.07 32.77
C VAL A 152 25.40 -7.15 34.06
N LYS A 153 24.78 -7.51 35.20
CA LYS A 153 25.46 -7.75 36.48
C LYS A 153 26.57 -8.81 36.37
N SER A 154 26.35 -9.83 35.54
CA SER A 154 27.29 -10.92 35.29
C SER A 154 28.39 -10.55 34.28
N GLY A 155 28.39 -9.33 33.73
CA GLY A 155 29.42 -8.84 32.81
C GLY A 155 29.45 -9.53 31.45
N VAL A 156 28.32 -10.07 30.98
CA VAL A 156 28.27 -10.93 29.78
C VAL A 156 28.61 -10.15 28.50
N LEU A 157 29.52 -10.70 27.70
CA LEU A 157 29.99 -10.12 26.45
C LEU A 157 28.83 -9.93 25.45
N GLY A 158 28.60 -8.70 25.00
CA GLY A 158 27.51 -8.35 24.08
C GLY A 158 26.18 -7.96 24.75
N ALA A 159 26.11 -7.94 26.09
CA ALA A 159 24.92 -7.46 26.80
C ALA A 159 24.65 -5.96 26.57
N ASP A 160 25.65 -5.17 26.19
CA ASP A 160 25.47 -3.77 25.75
C ASP A 160 24.73 -3.68 24.41
N GLY A 161 25.06 -4.57 23.46
CA GLY A 161 24.28 -4.76 22.23
C GLY A 161 22.82 -5.11 22.52
N VAL A 162 22.56 -6.01 23.48
CA VAL A 162 21.19 -6.33 23.92
C VAL A 162 20.47 -5.10 24.50
N CYS A 163 21.13 -4.32 25.35
CA CYS A 163 20.55 -3.06 25.88
C CYS A 163 20.21 -2.07 24.75
N MET A 164 21.04 -1.94 23.72
CA MET A 164 20.72 -1.12 22.54
C MET A 164 19.49 -1.65 21.77
N THR A 165 19.39 -2.96 21.57
CA THR A 165 18.23 -3.60 20.91
C THR A 165 16.95 -3.42 21.73
N PHE A 166 17.05 -3.45 23.06
CA PHE A 166 15.91 -3.20 23.96
C PHE A 166 15.45 -1.73 23.89
N MET A 167 16.39 -0.78 23.89
CA MET A 167 16.09 0.65 23.73
C MET A 167 15.40 0.97 22.39
N LYS A 168 15.72 0.22 21.31
CA LYS A 168 15.03 0.33 20.00
C LYS A 168 13.56 -0.15 20.04
N GLN A 169 13.13 -0.88 21.07
CA GLN A 169 11.73 -1.24 21.26
C GLN A 169 10.90 -0.17 21.99
N ILE A 170 11.55 0.82 22.61
CA ILE A 170 10.85 1.97 23.21
C ILE A 170 10.44 2.91 22.07
N ALA A 171 9.14 2.95 21.77
CA ALA A 171 8.60 3.80 20.72
C ALA A 171 8.60 5.28 21.14
N GLY A 172 9.04 6.18 20.26
CA GLY A 172 8.86 7.62 20.44
C GLY A 172 7.41 8.03 20.11
N GLY A 173 6.84 8.96 20.87
CA GLY A 173 5.46 9.41 20.72
C GLY A 173 4.39 8.43 21.20
N ASP A 174 4.78 7.42 22.00
CA ASP A 174 3.89 6.42 22.60
C ASP A 174 3.93 6.53 24.13
N VAL A 175 2.83 6.99 24.73
CA VAL A 175 2.65 7.11 26.20
C VAL A 175 1.72 6.02 26.75
N THR A 176 1.61 4.86 26.09
CA THR A 176 0.90 3.71 26.63
C THR A 176 1.65 3.11 27.83
N ALA A 177 0.90 2.55 28.79
CA ALA A 177 1.48 1.99 30.01
C ALA A 177 2.57 0.92 29.76
N LYS A 178 2.49 0.18 28.65
CA LYS A 178 3.51 -0.83 28.28
C LYS A 178 4.80 -0.21 27.74
N ASN A 179 4.73 0.91 27.04
CA ASN A 179 5.91 1.63 26.55
C ASN A 179 6.59 2.42 27.69
N ILE A 180 5.80 3.10 28.54
CA ILE A 180 6.28 3.78 29.76
C ILE A 180 7.00 2.80 30.69
N TRP A 181 6.38 1.65 30.98
CA TRP A 181 7.00 0.61 31.81
C TRP A 181 8.33 0.12 31.24
N LEU A 182 8.45 0.00 29.91
CA LEU A 182 9.70 -0.41 29.27
C LEU A 182 10.78 0.67 29.40
N ALA A 183 10.45 1.92 29.12
CA ALA A 183 11.37 3.05 29.22
C ALA A 183 11.96 3.15 30.64
N GLU A 184 11.11 3.06 31.66
CA GLU A 184 11.54 3.03 33.06
C GLU A 184 12.37 1.78 33.39
N SER A 185 11.94 0.60 32.96
CA SER A 185 12.60 -0.68 33.26
C SER A 185 14.03 -0.75 32.71
N VAL A 186 14.27 -0.24 31.51
CA VAL A 186 15.60 -0.21 30.88
C VAL A 186 16.46 0.90 31.51
N LEU A 187 15.88 2.06 31.82
CA LEU A 187 16.56 3.15 32.53
C LEU A 187 17.07 2.69 33.90
N ASP A 188 16.28 1.91 34.63
CA ASP A 188 16.66 1.36 35.94
C ASP A 188 17.75 0.28 35.85
N ILE A 189 17.96 -0.37 34.69
CA ILE A 189 19.14 -1.22 34.46
C ILE A 189 20.37 -0.34 34.25
N LEU A 190 20.27 0.64 33.34
CA LEU A 190 21.40 1.51 32.97
C LEU A 190 21.86 2.40 34.14
N THR A 191 20.94 2.79 35.02
CA THR A 191 21.22 3.61 36.21
C THR A 191 21.81 2.79 37.36
N GLU A 192 21.28 1.59 37.65
CA GLU A 192 21.85 0.67 38.64
C GLU A 192 23.27 0.22 38.22
N GLN A 193 23.45 -0.07 36.93
CA GLN A 193 24.68 -0.63 36.37
C GLN A 193 25.58 0.44 35.72
N ARG A 194 25.53 1.70 36.19
CA ARG A 194 26.21 2.85 35.57
C ARG A 194 27.71 2.64 35.36
N GLU A 195 28.42 2.01 36.30
CA GLU A 195 29.85 1.71 36.16
C GLU A 195 30.16 0.77 34.98
N TRP A 196 29.24 -0.16 34.66
CA TRP A 196 29.34 -1.01 33.48
C TRP A 196 28.99 -0.23 32.20
N VAL A 197 27.96 0.63 32.22
CA VAL A 197 27.61 1.50 31.07
C VAL A 197 28.79 2.38 30.66
N LEU A 198 29.55 2.91 31.63
CA LEU A 198 30.76 3.71 31.42
C LEU A 198 31.93 2.99 30.71
N LYS A 199 31.82 1.68 30.46
CA LYS A 199 32.83 0.85 29.76
C LYS A 199 32.56 0.71 28.26
N SER A 200 31.36 1.06 27.77
CA SER A 200 31.00 1.00 26.34
C SER A 200 30.58 2.38 25.83
N SER A 201 31.52 3.10 25.21
CA SER A 201 31.31 4.48 24.73
C SER A 201 30.13 4.62 23.75
N ILE A 202 29.87 3.59 22.95
CA ILE A 202 28.71 3.54 22.05
C ILE A 202 27.40 3.32 22.80
N LEU A 203 27.40 2.57 23.91
CA LEU A 203 26.21 2.45 24.78
C LEU A 203 25.88 3.78 25.46
N ILE A 204 26.88 4.52 25.92
CA ILE A 204 26.68 5.88 26.47
C ILE A 204 25.97 6.77 25.43
N ALA A 205 26.52 6.85 24.22
CA ALA A 205 25.95 7.65 23.13
C ALA A 205 24.53 7.19 22.75
N MET A 206 24.29 5.88 22.63
CA MET A 206 22.98 5.33 22.28
C MET A 206 21.94 5.53 23.38
N ALA A 207 22.33 5.43 24.66
CA ALA A 207 21.44 5.67 25.80
C ALA A 207 21.09 7.16 25.92
N VAL A 208 22.05 8.07 25.79
CA VAL A 208 21.79 9.51 25.76
C VAL A 208 20.89 9.86 24.57
N TYR A 209 21.16 9.36 23.36
CA TYR A 209 20.29 9.60 22.19
C TYR A 209 18.86 9.05 22.38
N THR A 210 18.73 7.92 23.08
CA THR A 210 17.44 7.30 23.42
C THR A 210 16.64 8.18 24.38
N TYR A 211 17.17 8.45 25.57
CA TYR A 211 16.41 9.10 26.64
C TYR A 211 16.25 10.61 26.42
N LEU A 212 17.24 11.28 25.82
CA LEU A 212 17.13 12.69 25.44
C LEU A 212 16.02 12.94 24.40
N ARG A 213 15.64 11.91 23.64
CA ARG A 213 14.47 11.92 22.76
C ARG A 213 13.16 11.61 23.49
N LEU A 214 13.15 10.67 24.44
CA LEU A 214 11.94 10.26 25.18
C LEU A 214 11.45 11.30 26.19
N ILE A 215 12.35 12.08 26.79
CA ILE A 215 12.05 13.20 27.71
C ILE A 215 11.03 14.21 27.14
N VAL A 216 10.95 14.33 25.80
CA VAL A 216 9.98 15.18 25.10
C VAL A 216 8.54 14.67 25.26
N ASP A 217 8.35 13.34 25.27
CA ASP A 217 7.04 12.69 25.30
C ASP A 217 6.52 12.55 26.75
N HIS A 218 7.42 12.38 27.72
CA HIS A 218 7.06 12.10 29.12
C HIS A 218 6.60 13.33 29.91
N HIS A 219 5.39 13.80 29.66
CA HIS A 219 4.74 14.89 30.41
C HIS A 219 3.24 14.63 30.66
N GLY A 220 2.50 15.63 31.16
CA GLY A 220 1.04 15.55 31.37
C GLY A 220 0.57 14.77 32.62
N THR A 221 1.22 13.68 33.01
CA THR A 221 0.84 12.87 34.20
C THR A 221 1.93 12.84 35.27
N ALA A 222 1.55 12.53 36.52
CA ALA A 222 2.50 12.44 37.65
C ALA A 222 3.54 11.32 37.46
N GLN A 223 3.12 10.14 36.95
CA GLN A 223 4.03 9.04 36.63
C GLN A 223 5.06 9.47 35.56
N LEU A 224 4.61 10.15 34.51
CA LEU A 224 5.49 10.65 33.45
C LEU A 224 6.43 11.75 33.94
N GLN A 225 6.00 12.60 34.88
CA GLN A 225 6.90 13.58 35.53
C GLN A 225 8.01 12.90 36.35
N THR A 226 7.69 11.83 37.09
CA THR A 226 8.69 11.05 37.85
C THR A 226 9.67 10.33 36.91
N LEU A 227 9.18 9.68 35.85
CA LEU A 227 10.03 9.04 34.85
C LEU A 227 10.94 10.07 34.17
N ARG A 228 10.38 11.19 33.69
CA ARG A 228 11.15 12.23 33.02
C ARG A 228 12.28 12.77 33.89
N GLN A 229 12.09 12.95 35.20
CA GLN A 229 13.19 13.39 36.07
C GLN A 229 14.32 12.35 36.11
N LYS A 230 14.00 11.06 36.26
CA LYS A 230 15.01 9.97 36.21
C LYS A 230 15.80 10.01 34.89
N GLU A 231 15.12 10.26 33.77
CA GLU A 231 15.75 10.37 32.44
C GLU A 231 16.62 11.62 32.31
N VAL A 232 16.15 12.77 32.81
CA VAL A 232 16.89 14.04 32.84
C VAL A 232 18.17 13.87 33.64
N ASP A 233 18.08 13.38 34.87
CA ASP A 233 19.21 13.17 35.78
C ASP A 233 20.26 12.22 35.16
N PHE A 234 19.80 11.11 34.56
CA PHE A 234 20.64 10.15 33.86
C PHE A 234 21.36 10.77 32.64
N CYS A 235 20.63 11.49 31.78
CA CYS A 235 21.21 12.14 30.59
C CYS A 235 22.22 13.22 30.98
N ILE A 236 21.88 14.09 31.93
CA ILE A 236 22.75 15.16 32.42
C ILE A 236 24.01 14.57 33.07
N SER A 237 23.88 13.49 33.83
CA SER A 237 25.00 12.78 34.45
C SER A 237 25.99 12.24 33.40
N LEU A 238 25.52 11.61 32.33
CA LEU A 238 26.37 11.09 31.26
C LEU A 238 26.95 12.21 30.38
N LEU A 239 26.16 13.23 30.04
CA LEU A 239 26.60 14.38 29.26
C LEU A 239 27.69 15.19 29.98
N ARG A 240 27.64 15.31 31.32
CA ARG A 240 28.65 16.05 32.09
C ARG A 240 29.92 15.26 32.40
N GLU A 241 29.84 13.94 32.53
CA GLU A 241 31.04 13.12 32.78
C GLU A 241 31.73 12.69 31.47
N ARG A 242 30.96 12.35 30.43
CA ARG A 242 31.42 11.67 29.20
C ARG A 242 30.95 12.40 27.95
N PHE A 243 31.19 13.71 27.91
CA PHE A 243 30.74 14.56 26.79
C PHE A 243 31.37 14.15 25.44
N MET A 244 32.62 13.67 25.42
CA MET A 244 33.29 13.26 24.18
C MET A 244 32.71 11.98 23.58
N GLU A 245 32.27 11.04 24.42
CA GLU A 245 31.51 9.88 23.98
C GLU A 245 30.14 10.31 23.44
N CYS A 246 29.47 11.26 24.08
CA CYS A 246 28.21 11.82 23.55
C CYS A 246 28.42 12.56 22.21
N LEU A 247 29.56 13.25 22.03
CA LEU A 247 29.90 14.01 20.82
C LEU A 247 29.96 13.14 19.55
N MET A 248 30.16 11.81 19.67
CA MET A 248 30.13 10.90 18.51
C MET A 248 28.74 10.80 17.84
N ILE A 249 27.68 11.31 18.48
CA ILE A 249 26.34 11.44 17.89
C ILE A 249 26.35 12.45 16.73
N GLY A 250 27.19 13.49 16.77
CA GLY A 250 27.18 14.59 15.81
C GLY A 250 25.95 15.50 15.93
N ARG A 251 25.59 16.19 14.85
CA ARG A 251 24.65 17.31 14.82
C ARG A 251 23.26 17.04 15.40
N ASP A 252 22.69 15.84 15.25
CA ASP A 252 21.38 15.52 15.84
C ASP A 252 21.38 15.53 17.39
N LEU A 253 22.54 15.48 18.07
CA LEU A 253 22.59 15.72 19.52
C LEU A 253 22.12 17.15 19.84
N VAL A 254 22.46 18.13 18.98
CA VAL A 254 21.95 19.51 19.11
C VAL A 254 20.44 19.55 18.92
N ARG A 255 19.90 18.80 17.94
CA ARG A 255 18.45 18.66 17.69
C ARG A 255 17.69 18.11 18.89
N LEU A 256 18.27 17.13 19.61
CA LEU A 256 17.65 16.61 20.82
C LEU A 256 17.78 17.58 21.99
N LEU A 257 18.98 18.16 22.21
CA LEU A 257 19.22 19.15 23.27
C LEU A 257 18.32 20.40 23.16
N GLN A 258 18.03 20.88 21.95
CA GLN A 258 17.16 22.06 21.78
C GLN A 258 15.70 21.75 22.12
N ASN A 259 15.23 20.52 21.87
CA ASN A 259 13.86 20.11 22.16
C ASN A 259 13.58 20.04 23.67
N VAL A 260 14.61 19.79 24.49
CA VAL A 260 14.52 19.73 25.96
C VAL A 260 15.06 20.98 26.66
N ALA A 261 15.50 22.00 25.93
CA ALA A 261 16.23 23.17 26.45
C ALA A 261 15.51 23.99 27.53
N ARG A 262 14.18 23.83 27.67
CA ARG A 262 13.34 24.51 28.67
C ARG A 262 13.21 23.75 30.00
N ILE A 263 13.91 22.64 30.16
CA ILE A 263 14.04 21.90 31.42
C ILE A 263 15.25 22.47 32.19
N PRO A 264 15.16 22.82 33.49
CA PRO A 264 16.18 23.63 34.18
C PRO A 264 17.61 23.08 34.13
N GLU A 265 17.76 21.76 34.22
CA GLU A 265 19.03 21.06 34.17
C GLU A 265 19.67 21.14 32.77
N PHE A 266 18.83 21.13 31.73
CA PHE A 266 19.25 21.34 30.34
C PHE A 266 19.50 22.80 30.01
N GLU A 267 18.78 23.76 30.61
CA GLU A 267 19.11 25.19 30.52
C GLU A 267 20.51 25.46 31.07
N LEU A 268 20.84 24.85 32.22
CA LEU A 268 22.18 24.91 32.81
C LEU A 268 23.24 24.21 31.95
N LEU A 269 22.91 23.08 31.31
CA LEU A 269 23.82 22.43 30.36
C LEU A 269 24.05 23.29 29.11
N TRP A 270 23.01 23.92 28.56
CA TRP A 270 23.12 24.84 27.44
C TRP A 270 24.00 26.05 27.76
N LYS A 271 23.88 26.59 28.97
CA LYS A 271 24.77 27.65 29.46
C LYS A 271 26.25 27.22 29.43
N ASP A 272 26.55 25.99 29.83
CA ASP A 272 27.92 25.46 29.75
C ASP A 272 28.36 25.19 28.31
N ILE A 273 27.49 24.61 27.46
CA ILE A 273 27.78 24.37 26.02
C ILE A 273 28.15 25.67 25.28
N ILE A 274 27.49 26.78 25.60
CA ILE A 274 27.66 28.06 24.91
C ILE A 274 28.76 28.94 25.52
N HIS A 275 28.90 28.97 26.85
CA HIS A 275 29.83 29.88 27.52
C HIS A 275 31.08 29.21 28.10
N ASN A 276 30.99 27.94 28.52
CA ASN A 276 32.06 27.19 29.18
C ASN A 276 32.31 25.79 28.53
N PRO A 277 32.42 25.65 27.19
CA PRO A 277 32.46 24.32 26.55
C PRO A 277 33.60 23.42 27.09
N GLN A 278 34.74 24.04 27.45
CA GLN A 278 35.88 23.35 28.05
C GLN A 278 35.60 22.72 29.43
N ALA A 279 34.53 23.14 30.13
CA ALA A 279 34.10 22.54 31.40
C ALA A 279 33.35 21.21 31.21
N LEU A 280 32.88 20.90 30.00
CA LEU A 280 32.30 19.60 29.63
C LEU A 280 33.37 18.66 29.06
N SER A 281 34.34 19.21 28.33
CA SER A 281 35.57 18.52 27.93
C SER A 281 36.62 19.52 27.45
N PRO A 282 37.91 19.40 27.81
CA PRO A 282 38.97 20.25 27.25
C PRO A 282 39.18 20.05 25.74
N GLN A 283 38.59 19.00 25.14
CA GLN A 283 38.59 18.74 23.69
C GLN A 283 37.34 19.29 22.97
N PHE A 284 36.38 19.87 23.70
CA PHE A 284 35.20 20.49 23.12
C PHE A 284 35.42 22.00 22.91
N THR A 285 35.47 22.41 21.65
CA THR A 285 35.71 23.81 21.25
C THR A 285 34.44 24.66 21.22
N GLY A 286 33.26 24.05 21.30
CA GLY A 286 31.96 24.71 21.25
C GLY A 286 31.03 24.15 20.18
N ILE A 287 29.79 24.64 20.16
CA ILE A 287 28.65 24.04 19.43
C ILE A 287 28.88 23.78 17.93
N LEU A 288 29.73 24.57 17.27
CA LEU A 288 30.11 24.41 15.85
C LEU A 288 30.71 23.02 15.56
N GLN A 289 31.48 22.46 16.50
CA GLN A 289 32.13 21.13 16.39
C GLN A 289 31.09 19.99 16.33
N LEU A 290 29.94 20.15 17.01
CA LEU A 290 28.82 19.22 16.89
C LEU A 290 28.10 19.38 15.54
N LEU A 291 27.79 20.62 15.16
CA LEU A 291 26.97 20.94 13.99
C LEU A 291 27.63 20.55 12.65
N GLN A 292 28.94 20.72 12.56
CA GLN A 292 29.75 20.29 11.40
C GLN A 292 30.00 18.76 11.36
N SER A 293 29.64 18.02 12.41
CA SER A 293 29.79 16.56 12.47
C SER A 293 28.49 15.87 12.08
N ARG A 294 28.46 15.18 10.93
CA ARG A 294 27.26 14.47 10.45
C ARG A 294 26.88 13.33 11.40
N THR A 295 25.59 13.15 11.68
CA THR A 295 25.12 12.08 12.56
C THR A 295 25.18 10.71 11.91
N SER A 296 25.69 9.72 12.63
CA SER A 296 25.72 8.33 12.17
C SER A 296 24.32 7.74 12.03
N ARG A 297 24.06 7.03 10.92
CA ARG A 297 22.80 6.31 10.65
C ARG A 297 22.34 5.41 11.81
N LYS A 298 23.28 4.89 12.63
CA LYS A 298 22.98 4.06 13.81
C LYS A 298 22.06 4.78 14.81
N PHE A 299 22.25 6.08 15.04
CA PHE A 299 21.43 6.86 15.96
C PHE A 299 20.05 7.16 15.34
N LEU A 300 20.02 7.55 14.06
CA LEU A 300 18.76 7.81 13.34
C LEU A 300 17.86 6.57 13.29
N ALA A 301 18.44 5.40 13.03
CA ALA A 301 17.73 4.11 12.98
C ALA A 301 17.35 3.56 14.36
N CYS A 302 17.96 4.01 15.47
CA CYS A 302 17.65 3.46 16.80
C CYS A 302 16.39 4.06 17.43
N ARG A 303 15.81 5.13 16.86
CA ARG A 303 14.56 5.77 17.32
C ARG A 303 13.30 5.34 16.58
N LEU A 304 13.44 4.53 15.53
CA LEU A 304 12.31 3.80 14.93
C LEU A 304 12.30 2.36 15.47
N THR A 305 11.12 1.82 15.77
CA THR A 305 10.97 0.40 16.11
C THR A 305 11.17 -0.48 14.85
N PRO A 306 11.45 -1.79 14.98
CA PRO A 306 11.64 -2.67 13.82
C PRO A 306 10.43 -2.72 12.89
N ASP A 307 9.21 -2.61 13.43
CA ASP A 307 7.95 -2.60 12.70
C ASP A 307 7.78 -1.32 11.85
N MET A 308 8.10 -0.15 12.42
CA MET A 308 8.13 1.14 11.71
C MET A 308 9.16 1.13 10.57
N GLU A 309 10.37 0.64 10.86
CA GLU A 309 11.48 0.54 9.90
C GLU A 309 11.14 -0.38 8.74
N THR A 310 10.59 -1.58 9.02
CA THR A 310 10.14 -2.53 7.99
C THR A 310 9.09 -1.91 7.07
N LYS A 311 8.10 -1.20 7.63
CA LYS A 311 7.03 -0.56 6.86
C LYS A 311 7.54 0.60 6.00
N LEU A 312 8.41 1.46 6.51
CA LEU A 312 9.01 2.54 5.70
C LEU A 312 9.94 2.00 4.60
N LEU A 313 10.72 0.96 4.87
CA LEU A 313 11.57 0.33 3.86
C LEU A 313 10.73 -0.36 2.77
N PHE A 314 9.62 -1.01 3.12
CA PHE A 314 8.67 -1.53 2.13
C PHE A 314 8.06 -0.41 1.29
N MET A 315 7.58 0.67 1.91
CA MET A 315 7.05 1.84 1.21
C MET A 315 8.07 2.46 0.24
N THR A 316 9.35 2.53 0.61
CA THR A 316 10.42 3.14 -0.22
C THR A 316 11.12 2.19 -1.19
N SER A 317 10.69 0.93 -1.31
CA SER A 317 11.30 -0.05 -2.23
C SER A 317 10.34 -0.98 -2.97
N ARG A 318 9.05 -1.04 -2.59
CA ARG A 318 8.05 -1.96 -3.16
C ARG A 318 6.72 -1.30 -3.55
N VAL A 319 6.35 -0.19 -2.92
CA VAL A 319 5.11 0.53 -3.24
C VAL A 319 5.35 1.48 -4.41
N ARG A 320 4.56 1.36 -5.48
CA ARG A 320 4.59 2.28 -6.63
C ARG A 320 3.99 3.65 -6.25
N PHE A 321 4.42 4.71 -6.91
CA PHE A 321 3.90 6.06 -6.73
C PHE A 321 2.48 6.17 -7.33
N GLY A 322 1.58 6.81 -6.60
CA GLY A 322 0.13 6.62 -6.71
C GLY A 322 -0.35 5.61 -5.65
N GLN A 323 0.29 4.44 -5.65
CA GLN A 323 0.05 3.26 -4.79
C GLN A 323 -0.01 3.51 -3.26
N GLN A 324 0.46 4.66 -2.78
CA GLN A 324 0.78 4.85 -1.36
C GLN A 324 -0.40 4.99 -0.40
N LYS A 325 -1.61 5.33 -0.87
CA LYS A 325 -2.71 5.79 0.02
C LYS A 325 -3.02 4.81 1.16
N ARG A 326 -3.31 3.53 0.85
CA ARG A 326 -3.68 2.54 1.87
C ARG A 326 -2.54 2.27 2.87
N TYR A 327 -1.29 2.27 2.41
CA TYR A 327 -0.10 2.12 3.26
C TYR A 327 0.09 3.32 4.21
N GLN A 328 -0.11 4.54 3.70
CA GLN A 328 -0.10 5.77 4.50
C GLN A 328 -1.22 5.76 5.55
N ASP A 329 -2.46 5.42 5.16
CA ASP A 329 -3.61 5.34 6.07
C ASP A 329 -3.38 4.29 7.19
N TRP A 330 -2.79 3.13 6.88
CA TRP A 330 -2.42 2.12 7.87
C TRP A 330 -1.33 2.59 8.84
N PHE A 331 -0.23 3.15 8.31
CA PHE A 331 0.88 3.66 9.13
C PHE A 331 0.42 4.83 10.02
N GLN A 332 -0.39 5.74 9.47
CA GLN A 332 -0.95 6.89 10.17
C GLN A 332 -1.87 6.44 11.32
N ARG A 333 -2.74 5.46 11.08
CA ARG A 333 -3.63 4.89 12.09
C ARG A 333 -2.84 4.25 13.24
N GLN A 334 -1.78 3.51 12.95
CA GLN A 334 -1.00 2.78 13.96
C GLN A 334 -0.05 3.68 14.77
N TYR A 335 0.60 4.68 14.16
CA TYR A 335 1.70 5.41 14.81
C TYR A 335 1.58 6.94 14.85
N LEU A 336 0.64 7.56 14.13
CA LEU A 336 0.60 9.02 13.95
C LEU A 336 -0.76 9.65 14.32
N SER A 337 -1.65 8.88 14.93
CA SER A 337 -3.06 9.19 15.17
C SER A 337 -3.36 9.90 16.50
N THR A 338 -2.39 9.98 17.42
CA THR A 338 -2.53 10.60 18.76
C THR A 338 -1.88 11.99 18.84
N PRO A 339 -2.24 12.85 19.81
CA PRO A 339 -1.50 14.09 20.06
C PRO A 339 -0.05 13.84 20.51
N ASP A 340 0.20 12.75 21.23
CA ASP A 340 1.53 12.37 21.72
C ASP A 340 2.45 11.91 20.57
N SER A 341 1.89 11.27 19.54
CA SER A 341 2.62 10.81 18.34
C SER A 341 3.20 11.93 17.48
N GLN A 342 2.89 13.19 17.77
CA GLN A 342 3.35 14.33 16.98
C GLN A 342 4.88 14.45 16.98
N SER A 343 5.57 13.99 18.04
CA SER A 343 7.03 14.01 18.14
C SER A 343 7.71 13.04 17.16
N LEU A 344 7.14 11.84 16.96
CA LEU A 344 7.70 10.75 16.14
C LEU A 344 7.97 11.16 14.68
N ARG A 345 7.18 12.10 14.16
CA ARG A 345 7.33 12.67 12.80
C ARG A 345 8.73 13.21 12.54
N CYS A 346 9.40 13.76 13.56
CA CYS A 346 10.76 14.26 13.43
C CYS A 346 11.77 13.13 13.18
N ASP A 347 11.61 11.99 13.85
CA ASP A 347 12.53 10.86 13.75
C ASP A 347 12.33 10.11 12.44
N LEU A 348 11.07 9.97 11.99
CA LEU A 348 10.72 9.46 10.66
C LEU A 348 11.34 10.31 9.54
N ILE A 349 11.27 11.64 9.64
CA ILE A 349 11.89 12.57 8.69
C ILE A 349 13.42 12.43 8.66
N ARG A 350 14.09 12.40 9.83
CA ARG A 350 15.55 12.18 9.87
C ARG A 350 15.95 10.81 9.33
N TYR A 351 15.16 9.78 9.57
CA TYR A 351 15.39 8.44 9.03
C TYR A 351 15.29 8.41 7.49
N ILE A 352 14.22 8.98 6.92
CA ILE A 352 14.02 9.04 5.46
C ILE A 352 15.13 9.85 4.77
N CYS A 353 15.60 10.96 5.37
CA CYS A 353 16.68 11.76 4.79
C CYS A 353 18.07 11.12 4.95
N GLY A 354 18.42 10.64 6.14
CA GLY A 354 19.79 10.20 6.47
C GLY A 354 20.09 8.71 6.34
N VAL A 355 19.07 7.85 6.44
CA VAL A 355 19.22 6.38 6.40
C VAL A 355 18.79 5.80 5.05
N VAL A 356 17.58 6.14 4.58
CA VAL A 356 17.04 5.61 3.32
C VAL A 356 17.64 6.34 2.13
N HIS A 357 18.70 5.78 1.54
CA HIS A 357 19.30 6.24 0.28
C HIS A 357 19.08 5.12 -0.78
N PRO A 358 18.06 5.23 -1.65
CA PRO A 358 17.73 4.17 -2.63
C PRO A 358 18.78 4.02 -3.74
N SER A 359 18.79 2.88 -4.44
CA SER A 359 19.65 2.67 -5.62
C SER A 359 19.17 3.50 -6.82
N ASN A 360 20.05 3.71 -7.80
CA ASN A 360 19.71 4.42 -9.04
C ASN A 360 18.55 3.73 -9.81
N GLU A 361 18.41 2.41 -9.70
CA GLU A 361 17.29 1.65 -10.24
C GLU A 361 15.97 2.11 -9.59
N VAL A 362 15.93 2.18 -8.24
CA VAL A 362 14.74 2.63 -7.51
C VAL A 362 14.46 4.11 -7.78
N LEU A 363 15.49 4.96 -7.87
CA LEU A 363 15.35 6.39 -8.19
C LEU A 363 14.88 6.68 -9.63
N SER A 364 15.09 5.75 -10.57
CA SER A 364 14.64 5.85 -11.96
C SER A 364 13.35 5.06 -12.25
N SER A 365 12.93 4.20 -11.33
CA SER A 365 11.65 3.48 -11.35
C SER A 365 10.44 4.36 -10.99
N ASP A 366 9.25 3.77 -10.95
CA ASP A 366 8.02 4.39 -10.46
C ASP A 366 7.73 4.08 -8.97
N ILE A 367 8.72 3.62 -8.18
CA ILE A 367 8.59 3.42 -6.73
C ILE A 367 8.37 4.76 -6.01
N LEU A 368 7.54 4.75 -4.96
CA LEU A 368 7.17 5.88 -4.11
C LEU A 368 8.43 6.65 -3.64
N PRO A 369 8.66 7.87 -4.15
CA PRO A 369 9.89 8.60 -3.86
C PRO A 369 9.87 9.20 -2.46
N ARG A 370 11.06 9.33 -1.85
CA ARG A 370 11.23 9.82 -0.48
C ARG A 370 10.56 11.16 -0.22
N TRP A 371 10.59 12.08 -1.19
CA TRP A 371 9.94 13.38 -1.08
C TRP A 371 8.42 13.27 -0.89
N ALA A 372 7.75 12.29 -1.51
CA ALA A 372 6.31 12.12 -1.36
C ALA A 372 5.92 11.64 0.06
N ILE A 373 6.79 10.83 0.68
CA ILE A 373 6.64 10.43 2.09
C ILE A 373 6.87 11.63 3.03
N ILE A 374 7.88 12.46 2.78
CA ILE A 374 8.10 13.70 3.55
C ILE A 374 6.91 14.66 3.41
N GLY A 375 6.38 14.85 2.20
CA GLY A 375 5.20 15.68 1.94
C GLY A 375 3.99 15.22 2.74
N TRP A 376 3.66 13.92 2.70
CA TRP A 376 2.62 13.33 3.53
C TRP A 376 2.90 13.55 5.03
N LEU A 377 4.07 13.20 5.54
CA LEU A 377 4.42 13.37 6.96
C LEU A 377 4.22 14.82 7.44
N LEU A 378 4.59 15.81 6.62
CA LEU A 378 4.33 17.23 6.90
C LEU A 378 2.83 17.57 6.96
N THR A 379 2.01 17.05 6.04
CA THR A 379 0.55 17.25 6.07
C THR A 379 -0.13 16.60 7.28
N THR A 380 0.46 15.57 7.88
CA THR A 380 -0.09 14.94 9.10
C THR A 380 0.18 15.72 10.41
N CYS A 381 0.91 16.83 10.39
CA CYS A 381 1.23 17.60 11.60
C CYS A 381 0.00 18.37 12.11
N THR A 382 -0.54 17.99 13.27
CA THR A 382 -1.75 18.62 13.84
C THR A 382 -1.48 19.81 14.76
N SER A 383 -0.21 20.22 14.93
CA SER A 383 0.16 21.39 15.72
C SER A 383 1.33 22.17 15.12
N ASN A 384 1.34 23.48 15.34
CA ASN A 384 2.42 24.36 14.87
C ASN A 384 3.80 23.99 15.44
N VAL A 385 3.86 23.44 16.67
CA VAL A 385 5.11 22.95 17.27
C VAL A 385 5.64 21.74 16.51
N ALA A 386 4.77 20.75 16.24
CA ALA A 386 5.13 19.57 15.47
C ALA A 386 5.55 19.93 14.04
N ALA A 387 4.80 20.81 13.36
CA ALA A 387 5.13 21.27 12.02
C ALA A 387 6.47 22.04 11.98
N SER A 388 6.77 22.87 12.98
CA SER A 388 8.04 23.60 13.07
C SER A 388 9.23 22.67 13.30
N ASN A 389 9.08 21.70 14.21
CA ASN A 389 10.11 20.71 14.50
C ASN A 389 10.33 19.76 13.29
N ALA A 390 9.27 19.41 12.56
CA ALA A 390 9.35 18.61 11.34
C ALA A 390 10.09 19.35 10.20
N LYS A 391 9.79 20.65 9.98
CA LYS A 391 10.54 21.50 9.03
C LYS A 391 12.02 21.61 9.42
N LEU A 392 12.31 21.80 10.71
CA LEU A 392 13.70 21.84 11.19
C LEU A 392 14.42 20.50 11.00
N ALA A 393 13.76 19.37 11.28
CA ALA A 393 14.31 18.03 11.07
C ALA A 393 14.60 17.75 9.58
N LEU A 394 13.76 18.26 8.66
CA LEU A 394 13.94 18.15 7.22
C LEU A 394 15.14 18.98 6.72
N PHE A 395 15.31 20.21 7.22
CA PHE A 395 16.42 21.09 6.86
C PHE A 395 17.70 20.86 7.71
N TYR A 396 17.74 19.91 8.65
CA TYR A 396 18.83 19.84 9.64
C TYR A 396 20.23 19.59 9.04
N ASP A 397 20.32 18.83 7.94
CA ASP A 397 21.58 18.60 7.23
C ASP A 397 21.95 19.75 6.27
N TRP A 398 21.03 20.67 5.96
CA TRP A 398 21.31 21.86 5.15
C TRP A 398 22.11 22.90 5.94
N LEU A 399 21.80 23.06 7.24
CA LEU A 399 22.28 24.17 8.07
C LEU A 399 23.81 24.28 8.11
N PHE A 400 24.54 23.17 8.05
CA PHE A 400 26.00 23.13 8.06
C PHE A 400 26.54 22.17 6.97
N PHE A 401 25.84 22.10 5.84
CA PHE A 401 26.17 21.22 4.73
C PHE A 401 27.57 21.48 4.17
N SER A 402 28.36 20.41 4.01
CA SER A 402 29.65 20.44 3.33
C SER A 402 29.69 19.32 2.28
N PRO A 403 29.90 19.61 0.97
CA PRO A 403 29.83 18.60 -0.10
C PRO A 403 30.94 17.52 0.00
N GLU A 404 32.00 17.77 0.78
CA GLU A 404 33.04 16.78 1.11
C GLU A 404 32.59 15.71 2.12
N LYS A 405 31.52 16.00 2.89
CA LYS A 405 31.14 15.24 4.10
C LYS A 405 29.68 14.81 4.10
N ASP A 406 28.79 15.65 3.59
CA ASP A 406 27.35 15.41 3.55
C ASP A 406 26.91 14.92 2.17
N SER A 407 25.91 14.05 2.14
CA SER A 407 25.40 13.49 0.89
C SER A 407 24.29 14.36 0.31
N ILE A 408 24.26 14.49 -1.03
CA ILE A 408 23.10 15.02 -1.76
C ILE A 408 21.79 14.34 -1.33
N MET A 409 21.85 13.05 -1.00
CA MET A 409 20.71 12.25 -0.55
C MET A 409 20.13 12.71 0.80
N ASN A 410 20.87 13.46 1.61
CA ASN A 410 20.35 14.04 2.85
C ASN A 410 19.54 15.32 2.62
N ILE A 411 19.86 16.08 1.57
CA ILE A 411 19.26 17.41 1.29
C ILE A 411 18.19 17.37 0.20
N GLU A 412 18.28 16.46 -0.78
CA GLU A 412 17.31 16.35 -1.88
C GLU A 412 15.83 16.23 -1.47
N PRO A 413 15.44 15.58 -0.35
CA PRO A 413 14.00 15.40 -0.08
C PRO A 413 13.30 16.74 0.16
N ALA A 414 13.99 17.73 0.74
CA ALA A 414 13.41 19.05 0.99
C ALA A 414 13.17 19.83 -0.31
N ILE A 415 14.14 19.85 -1.23
CA ILE A 415 14.00 20.57 -2.49
C ILE A 415 13.03 19.87 -3.44
N LEU A 416 12.98 18.53 -3.43
CA LEU A 416 12.05 17.77 -4.25
C LEU A 416 10.61 17.86 -3.73
N VAL A 417 10.38 17.98 -2.41
CA VAL A 417 9.05 18.39 -1.88
C VAL A 417 8.69 19.77 -2.41
N MET A 418 9.58 20.77 -2.25
CA MET A 418 9.31 22.14 -2.70
C MET A 418 9.01 22.21 -4.21
N HIS A 419 9.70 21.43 -5.04
CA HIS A 419 9.43 21.33 -6.47
C HIS A 419 8.08 20.68 -6.78
N HIS A 420 7.86 19.45 -6.33
CA HIS A 420 6.68 18.67 -6.73
C HIS A 420 5.38 19.21 -6.12
N SER A 421 5.43 19.81 -4.93
CA SER A 421 4.27 20.45 -4.31
C SER A 421 3.84 21.77 -4.99
N MET A 422 4.68 22.41 -5.81
CA MET A 422 4.33 23.69 -6.45
C MET A 422 3.08 23.60 -7.36
N LYS A 423 2.82 22.44 -7.99
CA LYS A 423 1.64 22.23 -8.84
C LYS A 423 0.36 21.98 -8.00
N PRO A 424 0.29 20.98 -7.09
CA PRO A 424 -0.91 20.66 -6.31
C PRO A 424 -1.08 21.38 -4.96
N HIS A 425 0.02 21.68 -4.24
CA HIS A 425 0.01 22.18 -2.86
C HIS A 425 1.02 23.34 -2.67
N PRO A 426 0.83 24.50 -3.31
CA PRO A 426 1.78 25.62 -3.26
C PRO A 426 2.05 26.13 -1.84
N ALA A 427 1.11 25.96 -0.91
CA ALA A 427 1.28 26.29 0.51
C ALA A 427 2.42 25.50 1.19
N ILE A 428 2.61 24.23 0.83
CA ILE A 428 3.72 23.40 1.35
C ILE A 428 5.06 23.98 0.88
N THR A 429 5.17 24.35 -0.39
CA THR A 429 6.38 24.96 -0.94
C THR A 429 6.65 26.33 -0.33
N ALA A 430 5.63 27.18 -0.23
CA ALA A 430 5.75 28.51 0.36
C ALA A 430 6.24 28.46 1.82
N THR A 431 5.67 27.57 2.64
CA THR A 431 6.05 27.47 4.06
C THR A 431 7.40 26.80 4.30
N LEU A 432 7.92 26.03 3.34
CA LEU A 432 9.29 25.49 3.39
C LEU A 432 10.33 26.52 2.94
N LEU A 433 10.03 27.32 1.92
CA LEU A 433 10.90 28.43 1.48
C LEU A 433 10.97 29.54 2.53
N ASP A 434 9.83 29.93 3.12
CA ASP A 434 9.79 30.89 4.24
C ASP A 434 10.61 30.40 5.44
N PHE A 435 10.45 29.12 5.81
CA PHE A 435 11.26 28.50 6.86
C PHE A 435 12.76 28.52 6.52
N MET A 436 13.15 28.17 5.29
CA MET A 436 14.54 28.19 4.83
C MET A 436 15.15 29.60 4.91
N CYS A 437 14.41 30.65 4.54
CA CYS A 437 14.88 32.03 4.68
C CYS A 437 14.97 32.48 6.15
N ARG A 438 13.99 32.13 7.00
CA ARG A 438 13.95 32.54 8.40
C ARG A 438 14.92 31.78 9.30
N ILE A 439 15.24 30.52 9.01
CA ILE A 439 16.10 29.70 9.88
C ILE A 439 17.57 30.16 9.83
N ILE A 440 18.01 30.79 8.74
CA ILE A 440 19.39 31.28 8.55
C ILE A 440 19.85 32.24 9.67
N PRO A 441 19.18 33.39 9.92
CA PRO A 441 19.53 34.28 11.02
C PRO A 441 19.11 33.75 12.40
N ASN A 442 18.06 32.93 12.48
CA ASN A 442 17.41 32.60 13.76
C ASN A 442 17.87 31.28 14.41
N PHE A 443 18.49 30.35 13.70
CA PHE A 443 18.87 29.04 14.27
C PHE A 443 19.86 29.19 15.45
N TYR A 444 20.93 29.96 15.23
CA TYR A 444 21.85 30.41 16.26
C TYR A 444 22.60 31.64 15.73
N PRO A 445 22.17 32.87 16.09
CA PRO A 445 22.66 34.11 15.44
C PRO A 445 24.19 34.28 15.37
N PRO A 446 25.00 33.89 16.38
CA PRO A 446 26.47 33.98 16.29
C PRO A 446 27.10 33.11 15.18
N LEU A 447 26.34 32.20 14.56
CA LEU A 447 26.76 31.39 13.42
C LEU A 447 25.94 31.65 12.14
N GLU A 448 25.17 32.75 12.02
CA GLU A 448 24.37 33.05 10.82
C GLU A 448 25.18 32.89 9.52
N GLY A 449 26.41 33.40 9.46
CA GLY A 449 27.28 33.27 8.29
C GLY A 449 27.60 31.82 7.91
N HIS A 450 27.74 30.92 8.89
CA HIS A 450 27.91 29.49 8.64
C HIS A 450 26.61 28.85 8.16
N VAL A 451 25.45 29.25 8.73
CA VAL A 451 24.14 28.72 8.32
C VAL A 451 23.77 29.16 6.90
N ARG A 452 24.04 30.43 6.55
CA ARG A 452 23.89 30.93 5.18
C ARG A 452 24.80 30.17 4.22
N GLN A 453 26.06 29.91 4.59
CA GLN A 453 26.99 29.13 3.77
C GLN A 453 26.54 27.68 3.60
N GLY A 454 26.01 27.03 4.64
CA GLY A 454 25.46 25.67 4.56
C GLY A 454 24.29 25.57 3.58
N VAL A 455 23.30 26.47 3.70
CA VAL A 455 22.15 26.51 2.78
C VAL A 455 22.59 26.87 1.35
N PHE A 456 23.49 27.83 1.18
CA PHE A 456 24.06 28.18 -0.14
C PHE A 456 24.83 27.00 -0.78
N SER A 457 25.63 26.27 0.01
CA SER A 457 26.36 25.09 -0.46
C SER A 457 25.41 23.94 -0.82
N SER A 458 24.33 23.76 -0.05
CA SER A 458 23.25 22.80 -0.35
C SER A 458 22.61 23.10 -1.70
N LEU A 459 22.25 24.36 -1.94
CA LEU A 459 21.58 24.82 -3.17
C LEU A 459 22.49 24.71 -4.41
N ASN A 460 23.78 25.06 -4.30
CA ASN A 460 24.74 24.80 -5.38
C ASN A 460 24.87 23.30 -5.67
N HIS A 461 25.02 22.46 -4.65
CA HIS A 461 25.21 21.02 -4.87
C HIS A 461 23.97 20.33 -5.47
N ILE A 462 22.77 20.82 -5.17
CA ILE A 462 21.51 20.42 -5.82
C ILE A 462 21.52 20.71 -7.33
N VAL A 463 22.13 21.83 -7.76
CA VAL A 463 22.28 22.20 -9.18
C VAL A 463 23.41 21.41 -9.84
N GLU A 464 24.57 21.29 -9.19
CA GLU A 464 25.72 20.48 -9.65
C GLU A 464 25.32 19.02 -9.91
N LYS A 465 24.60 18.40 -8.97
CA LYS A 465 24.09 17.02 -9.06
C LYS A 465 22.79 16.91 -9.87
N ARG A 466 22.29 18.02 -10.44
CA ARG A 466 21.10 18.11 -11.29
C ARG A 466 19.79 17.59 -10.66
N VAL A 467 19.71 17.56 -9.32
CA VAL A 467 18.47 17.29 -8.58
C VAL A 467 17.41 18.34 -8.91
N LEU A 468 17.84 19.59 -9.11
CA LEU A 468 17.14 20.57 -9.95
C LEU A 468 18.17 21.30 -10.81
N ALA A 469 18.04 21.23 -12.14
CA ALA A 469 18.96 21.90 -13.05
C ALA A 469 18.98 23.44 -12.91
N HIS A 470 17.88 24.04 -12.45
CA HIS A 470 17.76 25.49 -12.22
C HIS A 470 16.85 25.77 -11.02
N LEU A 471 17.22 26.72 -10.17
CA LEU A 471 16.45 27.12 -8.98
C LEU A 471 15.48 28.28 -9.22
N ALA A 472 15.75 29.16 -10.18
CA ALA A 472 14.89 30.31 -10.49
C ALA A 472 13.41 29.95 -10.78
N PRO A 473 13.07 28.86 -11.50
CA PRO A 473 11.67 28.43 -11.70
C PRO A 473 10.93 28.01 -10.42
N LEU A 474 11.66 27.74 -9.34
CA LEU A 474 11.13 27.45 -8.01
C LEU A 474 11.06 28.72 -7.16
N PHE A 475 12.16 29.48 -7.08
CA PHE A 475 12.29 30.63 -6.17
C PHE A 475 11.51 31.87 -6.63
N ASP A 476 11.34 32.06 -7.94
CA ASP A 476 10.62 33.22 -8.51
C ASP A 476 9.28 32.81 -9.15
N ASN A 477 8.74 31.67 -8.72
CA ASN A 477 7.54 31.07 -9.33
C ASN A 477 6.31 31.99 -9.16
N PRO A 478 5.49 32.22 -10.21
CA PRO A 478 4.28 33.05 -10.12
C PRO A 478 3.24 32.61 -9.08
N LYS A 479 3.24 31.34 -8.65
CA LYS A 479 2.36 30.82 -7.58
C LYS A 479 2.81 31.16 -6.16
N LEU A 480 4.02 31.69 -5.98
CA LEU A 480 4.51 32.16 -4.67
C LEU A 480 4.16 33.63 -4.46
N ASP A 481 3.85 33.98 -3.21
CA ASP A 481 3.62 35.36 -2.81
C ASP A 481 4.84 36.27 -3.12
N LYS A 482 4.55 37.54 -3.41
CA LYS A 482 5.54 38.55 -3.82
C LYS A 482 6.54 38.86 -2.71
N GLU A 483 6.13 38.87 -1.44
CA GLU A 483 7.01 39.16 -0.31
C GLU A 483 7.99 37.99 -0.07
N LEU A 484 7.50 36.75 -0.18
CA LEU A 484 8.36 35.56 -0.10
C LEU A 484 9.39 35.51 -1.25
N ARG A 485 8.99 35.85 -2.48
CA ARG A 485 9.90 35.98 -3.62
C ARG A 485 10.94 37.10 -3.44
N SER A 486 10.53 38.20 -2.81
CA SER A 486 11.43 39.31 -2.43
C SER A 486 12.48 38.83 -1.42
N MET A 487 12.06 38.15 -0.35
CA MET A 487 12.93 37.60 0.69
C MET A 487 13.92 36.56 0.15
N LEU A 488 13.49 35.69 -0.78
CA LEU A 488 14.37 34.75 -1.48
C LEU A 488 15.43 35.48 -2.31
N ARG A 489 15.04 36.55 -3.03
CA ARG A 489 15.95 37.37 -3.84
C ARG A 489 16.91 38.22 -3.00
N GLU A 490 16.54 38.63 -1.78
CA GLU A 490 17.45 39.27 -0.82
C GLU A 490 18.52 38.28 -0.32
N LYS A 491 18.12 37.08 0.11
CA LYS A 491 19.04 36.09 0.70
C LYS A 491 19.89 35.36 -0.34
N PHE A 492 19.37 35.13 -1.54
CA PHE A 492 19.98 34.32 -2.61
C PHE A 492 19.77 34.92 -4.02
N PRO A 493 20.24 36.14 -4.32
CA PRO A 493 20.09 36.77 -5.63
C PRO A 493 20.69 35.94 -6.78
N GLU A 494 21.69 35.11 -6.48
CA GLU A 494 22.40 34.23 -7.42
C GLU A 494 21.47 33.17 -8.02
N PHE A 495 20.50 32.68 -7.24
CA PHE A 495 19.57 31.62 -7.64
C PHE A 495 18.23 32.14 -8.18
N CYS A 496 17.95 33.44 -8.02
CA CYS A 496 16.72 34.11 -8.45
C CYS A 496 16.81 34.75 -9.85
N SER A 497 17.88 34.46 -10.60
CA SER A 497 18.13 34.99 -11.94
C SER A 497 18.20 33.83 -12.94
N SER A 498 17.43 33.89 -14.03
CA SER A 498 17.49 32.88 -15.09
C SER A 498 18.75 33.10 -15.95
N PRO A 499 19.56 32.07 -16.25
CA PRO A 499 20.74 32.24 -17.10
C PRO A 499 20.31 32.71 -18.49
N SER A 500 20.91 33.79 -18.97
CA SER A 500 20.68 34.27 -20.34
C SER A 500 21.10 33.20 -21.35
N PRO A 501 20.32 32.98 -22.44
CA PRO A 501 20.77 32.10 -23.50
C PRO A 501 22.10 32.61 -24.07
N PRO A 502 23.06 31.72 -24.43
CA PRO A 502 24.35 32.15 -24.93
C PRO A 502 24.17 32.91 -26.25
N VAL A 503 24.55 34.20 -26.25
CA VAL A 503 24.46 35.06 -27.43
C VAL A 503 25.56 34.64 -28.42
N GLU A 504 25.17 34.32 -29.66
CA GLU A 504 26.12 34.14 -30.76
C GLU A 504 26.82 35.47 -31.07
N VAL A 505 28.00 35.68 -30.49
CA VAL A 505 28.85 36.84 -30.82
C VAL A 505 29.53 36.61 -32.17
N LYS A 506 28.82 36.95 -33.25
CA LYS A 506 29.43 37.16 -34.58
C LYS A 506 30.25 38.44 -34.57
N ILE A 507 31.57 38.32 -34.52
CA ILE A 507 32.54 39.36 -34.88
C ILE A 507 33.56 38.74 -35.85
N GLU A 508 34.07 39.56 -36.76
CA GLU A 508 34.61 39.12 -38.06
C GLU A 508 36.12 38.79 -38.08
N GLU A 509 36.53 38.13 -39.16
CA GLU A 509 37.89 37.72 -39.55
C GLU A 509 38.85 38.91 -39.88
N PRO A 510 40.15 38.68 -40.23
CA PRO A 510 41.18 37.83 -39.60
C PRO A 510 42.55 38.57 -39.51
N VAL A 511 43.68 37.87 -39.30
CA VAL A 511 44.89 37.85 -40.18
C VAL A 511 46.08 37.08 -39.55
N SER A 512 46.68 36.21 -40.37
CA SER A 512 47.85 35.30 -40.24
C SER A 512 49.02 35.57 -39.25
N MET A 513 49.55 34.49 -38.66
CA MET A 513 50.90 33.86 -38.89
C MET A 513 51.02 32.62 -37.98
N GLU A 514 51.16 31.38 -38.49
CA GLU A 514 52.42 30.66 -38.82
C GLU A 514 53.37 30.51 -37.59
N MET A 515 53.88 29.32 -37.20
CA MET A 515 54.30 28.16 -38.01
C MET A 515 54.37 26.80 -37.22
N ASP A 516 53.89 25.72 -37.83
CA ASP A 516 54.38 24.32 -37.88
C ASP A 516 55.03 23.51 -36.70
N ASN A 517 54.36 22.37 -36.41
CA ASN A 517 54.85 20.96 -36.44
C ASN A 517 55.57 20.19 -35.29
N HIS A 518 55.26 18.87 -35.28
CA HIS A 518 55.97 17.68 -34.74
C HIS A 518 56.14 17.36 -33.22
N LEU A 519 55.28 16.42 -32.77
CA LEU A 519 55.57 15.07 -32.21
C LEU A 519 56.56 14.81 -31.03
N SER A 520 56.06 13.91 -30.15
CA SER A 520 56.75 12.86 -29.35
C SER A 520 57.34 13.13 -27.94
N ASP A 521 56.80 12.36 -26.99
CA ASP A 521 57.45 11.58 -25.91
C ASP A 521 58.10 12.24 -24.65
N LYS A 522 57.76 11.64 -23.47
CA LYS A 522 58.49 11.61 -22.16
C LYS A 522 58.47 12.88 -21.28
N ASP A 523 58.64 12.89 -19.94
CA ASP A 523 58.68 11.92 -18.79
C ASP A 523 58.67 12.82 -17.49
N GLU A 524 58.30 12.47 -16.24
CA GLU A 524 57.79 11.27 -15.53
C GLU A 524 57.05 11.72 -14.21
N SER A 525 56.19 10.86 -13.61
CA SER A 525 55.59 10.97 -12.24
C SER A 525 54.58 12.13 -11.99
N CYS A 526 53.72 12.15 -10.94
CA CYS A 526 53.58 11.34 -9.72
C CYS A 526 52.09 11.16 -9.29
N TYR A 527 51.81 10.25 -8.35
CA TYR A 527 50.47 9.83 -7.89
C TYR A 527 49.79 10.81 -6.90
N ASP A 528 48.44 10.87 -6.94
CA ASP A 528 47.60 10.50 -5.79
C ASP A 528 46.20 9.97 -6.25
N ASN A 529 45.50 9.18 -5.44
CA ASN A 529 44.31 8.39 -5.83
C ASN A 529 43.05 8.75 -5.01
N ALA A 530 41.94 9.12 -5.67
CA ALA A 530 40.67 9.38 -4.98
C ALA A 530 39.37 9.22 -5.83
N GLU A 531 39.29 8.27 -6.77
CA GLU A 531 38.01 7.95 -7.44
C GLU A 531 37.28 6.78 -6.77
N ALA A 532 35.99 6.97 -6.48
CA ALA A 532 35.12 5.98 -5.86
C ALA A 532 34.35 5.19 -6.93
N ALA A 533 34.87 4.02 -7.31
CA ALA A 533 34.32 3.18 -8.37
C ALA A 533 32.95 2.57 -8.03
N PHE A 534 32.09 2.51 -9.06
CA PHE A 534 30.95 1.59 -9.14
C PHE A 534 31.00 0.87 -10.49
N SER A 535 31.47 -0.38 -10.45
CA SER A 535 31.37 -1.41 -11.50
C SER A 535 30.07 -2.21 -11.29
N ASP A 536 29.50 -2.93 -12.28
CA ASP A 536 29.94 -3.22 -13.66
C ASP A 536 28.78 -3.00 -14.66
N ASP A 537 29.11 -3.08 -15.96
CA ASP A 537 28.21 -2.93 -17.12
C ASP A 537 27.17 -4.07 -17.28
N GLU A 538 26.06 -3.81 -17.99
CA GLU A 538 25.83 -4.34 -19.36
C GLU A 538 24.42 -4.06 -19.95
N GLU A 539 24.40 -3.87 -21.28
CA GLU A 539 23.33 -3.98 -22.30
C GLU A 539 21.94 -3.28 -22.19
N ASP A 540 21.64 -2.52 -23.25
CA ASP A 540 20.37 -1.86 -23.60
C ASP A 540 19.10 -2.74 -23.62
N LEU A 541 17.99 -2.23 -23.06
CA LEU A 541 16.64 -2.54 -23.56
C LEU A 541 15.77 -1.29 -23.74
N ASN A 542 15.77 -0.78 -24.97
CA ASN A 542 15.05 0.41 -25.40
C ASN A 542 13.51 0.16 -25.48
N SER A 543 12.73 0.72 -24.56
CA SER A 543 11.26 0.57 -24.51
C SER A 543 10.53 1.90 -24.26
N LYS A 544 9.83 2.42 -25.29
CA LYS A 544 9.06 3.67 -25.22
C LYS A 544 7.69 3.48 -24.53
N GLY A 545 7.68 3.44 -23.20
CA GLY A 545 6.46 3.55 -22.40
C GLY A 545 5.84 4.97 -22.45
N LYS A 546 4.51 5.08 -22.53
CA LYS A 546 3.82 6.39 -22.45
C LYS A 546 3.92 6.96 -21.03
N LYS A 547 4.45 8.18 -20.87
CA LYS A 547 4.37 8.92 -19.60
C LYS A 547 2.90 9.23 -19.26
N ARG A 548 2.37 8.65 -18.18
CA ARG A 548 1.14 9.11 -17.51
C ARG A 548 1.51 10.18 -16.47
N GLU A 549 0.82 11.32 -16.45
CA GLU A 549 0.90 12.26 -15.31
C GLU A 549 0.14 11.65 -14.12
N PHE A 550 0.84 11.08 -13.14
CA PHE A 550 0.22 10.74 -11.86
C PHE A 550 0.18 11.98 -10.96
N ARG A 551 -1.04 12.45 -10.64
CA ARG A 551 -1.26 13.63 -9.79
C ARG A 551 -1.45 13.22 -8.33
N PHE A 552 -0.72 13.87 -7.43
CA PHE A 552 -0.94 13.75 -6.00
C PHE A 552 -2.34 14.30 -5.66
N HIS A 553 -3.20 13.48 -5.04
CA HIS A 553 -4.54 13.89 -4.63
C HIS A 553 -4.49 14.51 -3.23
N PRO A 554 -5.01 15.73 -3.02
CA PRO A 554 -5.07 16.36 -1.71
C PRO A 554 -5.83 15.53 -0.66
N ILE A 555 -5.31 15.50 0.56
CA ILE A 555 -6.16 15.33 1.76
C ILE A 555 -6.93 16.65 1.90
N LYS A 556 -8.27 16.61 2.05
CA LYS A 556 -9.16 17.81 2.08
C LYS A 556 -8.58 18.91 2.99
N GLU A 557 -7.98 19.95 2.40
CA GLU A 557 -7.52 21.14 3.11
C GLU A 557 -8.73 21.94 3.61
N THR A 558 -8.61 22.59 4.77
CA THR A 558 -9.66 23.48 5.30
C THR A 558 -9.76 24.73 4.43
N VAL A 559 -10.72 24.73 3.50
CA VAL A 559 -10.93 25.80 2.54
C VAL A 559 -11.19 27.13 3.24
N VAL A 560 -10.37 28.14 2.92
CA VAL A 560 -10.68 29.54 3.26
C VAL A 560 -11.67 30.06 2.25
N GLU A 561 -12.76 30.66 2.70
CA GLU A 561 -13.76 31.24 1.81
C GLU A 561 -13.29 32.59 1.27
N GLU A 562 -12.88 32.60 0.00
CA GLU A 562 -12.79 33.83 -0.78
C GLU A 562 -14.22 34.40 -0.98
N PRO A 563 -14.42 35.72 -0.83
CA PRO A 563 -15.72 36.34 -1.05
C PRO A 563 -16.16 36.24 -2.51
N VAL A 564 -17.45 36.05 -2.74
CA VAL A 564 -18.04 35.96 -4.09
C VAL A 564 -17.96 37.31 -4.81
N ASP A 565 -17.18 37.37 -5.89
CA ASP A 565 -17.01 38.55 -6.73
C ASP A 565 -17.47 38.31 -8.17
N VAL A 566 -18.68 38.78 -8.48
CA VAL A 566 -19.24 38.79 -9.85
C VAL A 566 -18.95 40.08 -10.62
N THR A 567 -18.32 41.07 -9.99
CA THR A 567 -18.13 42.42 -10.55
C THR A 567 -17.45 42.43 -11.93
N PRO A 568 -16.45 41.58 -12.24
CA PRO A 568 -15.85 41.53 -13.58
C PRO A 568 -16.81 41.17 -14.72
N TYR A 569 -17.92 40.49 -14.42
CA TYR A 569 -18.89 39.98 -15.40
C TYR A 569 -20.15 40.85 -15.47
N LEU A 570 -20.57 41.46 -14.35
CA LEU A 570 -21.76 42.32 -14.30
C LEU A 570 -21.77 43.42 -15.37
N ASP A 571 -20.61 44.02 -15.67
CA ASP A 571 -20.52 45.09 -16.67
C ASP A 571 -20.76 44.63 -18.12
N GLN A 572 -20.72 43.33 -18.37
CA GLN A 572 -20.97 42.70 -19.67
C GLN A 572 -22.42 42.19 -19.82
N LEU A 573 -23.23 42.22 -18.75
CA LEU A 573 -24.65 41.87 -18.80
C LEU A 573 -25.54 43.08 -19.10
N ASP A 574 -26.60 42.83 -19.86
CA ASP A 574 -27.71 43.76 -20.06
C ASP A 574 -28.35 44.18 -18.73
N GLU A 575 -28.94 45.38 -18.69
CA GLU A 575 -29.41 46.03 -17.45
C GLU A 575 -30.41 45.17 -16.66
N SER A 576 -31.33 44.48 -17.34
CA SER A 576 -32.32 43.58 -16.73
C SER A 576 -31.70 42.31 -16.13
N LEU A 577 -30.76 41.67 -16.84
CA LEU A 577 -30.03 40.49 -16.35
C LEU A 577 -29.10 40.87 -15.18
N ARG A 578 -28.41 42.00 -15.31
CA ARG A 578 -27.51 42.57 -14.30
C ARG A 578 -28.24 42.81 -12.98
N ASP A 579 -29.44 43.41 -13.02
CA ASP A 579 -30.27 43.64 -11.83
C ASP A 579 -30.79 42.34 -11.22
N LYS A 580 -31.17 41.33 -12.03
CA LYS A 580 -31.58 40.01 -11.52
C LYS A 580 -30.40 39.26 -10.86
N VAL A 581 -29.21 39.26 -11.48
CA VAL A 581 -27.98 38.67 -10.91
C VAL A 581 -27.57 39.40 -9.61
N LEU A 582 -27.71 40.72 -9.55
CA LEU A 582 -27.49 41.52 -8.34
C LEU A 582 -28.56 41.34 -7.25
N GLN A 583 -29.75 40.85 -7.59
CA GLN A 583 -30.74 40.40 -6.60
C GLN A 583 -30.42 39.00 -6.09
N LEU A 584 -30.02 38.08 -6.99
CA LEU A 584 -29.61 36.72 -6.65
C LEU A 584 -28.42 36.71 -5.67
N GLN A 585 -27.44 37.60 -5.85
CA GLN A 585 -26.33 37.79 -4.90
C GLN A 585 -26.76 38.32 -3.51
N LYS A 586 -27.91 38.98 -3.40
CA LYS A 586 -28.44 39.57 -2.15
C LYS A 586 -29.44 38.65 -1.43
N GLY A 587 -29.94 37.60 -2.09
CA GLY A 587 -30.90 36.66 -1.51
C GLY A 587 -30.33 35.97 -0.28
N SER A 588 -30.95 36.17 0.88
CA SER A 588 -30.49 35.66 2.18
C SER A 588 -30.77 34.18 2.42
N ASP A 589 -31.68 33.60 1.65
CA ASP A 589 -32.20 32.25 1.80
C ASP A 589 -32.43 31.60 0.43
N THR A 590 -32.58 30.27 0.45
CA THR A 590 -32.70 29.43 -0.75
C THR A 590 -33.99 29.70 -1.53
N GLU A 591 -35.07 30.13 -0.87
CA GLU A 591 -36.39 30.32 -1.49
C GLU A 591 -36.39 31.59 -2.35
N ALA A 592 -35.96 32.73 -1.79
CA ALA A 592 -35.79 33.97 -2.55
C ALA A 592 -34.75 33.83 -3.69
N GLN A 593 -33.69 33.05 -3.49
CA GLN A 593 -32.74 32.74 -4.56
C GLN A 593 -33.37 31.87 -5.66
N CYS A 594 -34.27 30.94 -5.33
CA CYS A 594 -35.02 30.16 -6.32
C CYS A 594 -36.02 31.02 -7.11
N GLU A 595 -36.72 31.96 -6.47
CA GLU A 595 -37.63 32.89 -7.16
C GLU A 595 -36.88 33.75 -8.20
N VAL A 596 -35.79 34.41 -7.78
CA VAL A 596 -34.96 35.22 -8.69
C VAL A 596 -34.29 34.36 -9.77
N MET A 597 -33.93 33.12 -9.47
CA MET A 597 -33.37 32.20 -10.47
C MET A 597 -34.43 31.76 -11.51
N GLN A 598 -35.71 31.61 -11.13
CA GLN A 598 -36.78 31.41 -12.11
C GLN A 598 -36.94 32.65 -12.98
N GLU A 599 -36.92 33.86 -12.42
CA GLU A 599 -36.97 35.09 -13.23
C GLU A 599 -35.79 35.23 -14.21
N ILE A 600 -34.61 34.67 -13.90
CA ILE A 600 -33.47 34.61 -14.82
C ILE A 600 -33.73 33.58 -15.92
N VAL A 601 -34.21 32.38 -15.57
CA VAL A 601 -34.57 31.35 -16.57
C VAL A 601 -35.67 31.86 -17.51
N ASP A 602 -36.72 32.47 -16.97
CA ASP A 602 -37.82 33.04 -17.77
C ASP A 602 -37.33 34.14 -18.73
N GLN A 603 -36.30 34.91 -18.35
CA GLN A 603 -35.68 35.90 -19.25
C GLN A 603 -34.89 35.25 -20.39
N VAL A 604 -34.14 34.19 -20.10
CA VAL A 604 -33.38 33.40 -21.10
C VAL A 604 -34.30 32.68 -22.09
N LEU A 605 -35.59 32.55 -21.75
CA LEU A 605 -36.61 31.88 -22.55
C LEU A 605 -37.43 32.83 -23.46
N GLU A 606 -37.14 34.12 -23.48
CA GLU A 606 -37.75 35.07 -24.43
C GLU A 606 -37.20 34.86 -25.87
N GLU A 607 -38.05 34.96 -26.90
CA GLU A 607 -37.67 34.60 -28.29
C GLU A 607 -36.54 35.46 -28.90
N ASP A 608 -36.33 36.67 -28.39
CA ASP A 608 -35.30 37.62 -28.87
C ASP A 608 -34.03 37.63 -27.99
N PHE A 609 -33.79 36.60 -27.15
CA PHE A 609 -32.64 36.57 -26.23
C PHE A 609 -31.28 36.49 -26.97
N ASP A 610 -30.34 37.38 -26.60
CA ASP A 610 -29.00 37.41 -27.19
C ASP A 610 -28.10 36.29 -26.64
N SER A 611 -27.73 35.36 -27.52
CA SER A 611 -26.80 34.26 -27.23
C SER A 611 -25.44 34.69 -26.68
N GLU A 612 -24.94 35.90 -26.98
CA GLU A 612 -23.65 36.37 -26.44
C GLU A 612 -23.73 36.59 -24.91
N GLN A 613 -24.92 36.88 -24.37
CA GLN A 613 -25.15 37.02 -22.92
C GLN A 613 -25.01 35.69 -22.17
N LEU A 614 -25.19 34.53 -22.82
CA LEU A 614 -25.19 33.20 -22.17
C LEU A 614 -23.86 32.88 -21.50
N SER A 615 -22.73 33.14 -22.17
CA SER A 615 -21.39 32.91 -21.61
C SER A 615 -21.12 33.81 -20.40
N VAL A 616 -21.61 35.05 -20.43
CA VAL A 616 -21.46 36.01 -19.32
C VAL A 616 -22.31 35.58 -18.13
N LEU A 617 -23.57 35.22 -18.38
CA LEU A 617 -24.51 34.73 -17.37
C LEU A 617 -23.99 33.44 -16.71
N ALA A 618 -23.47 32.49 -17.51
CA ALA A 618 -22.83 31.28 -16.99
C ALA A 618 -21.64 31.58 -16.07
N SER A 619 -20.80 32.58 -16.41
CA SER A 619 -19.71 33.05 -15.54
C SER A 619 -20.21 33.69 -14.22
N CYS A 620 -21.30 34.47 -14.26
CA CYS A 620 -21.94 34.97 -13.04
C CYS A 620 -22.48 33.81 -12.16
N LEU A 621 -23.23 32.88 -12.75
CA LEU A 621 -23.84 31.75 -12.04
C LEU A 621 -22.78 30.81 -11.44
N GLN A 622 -21.63 30.63 -12.11
CA GLN A 622 -20.50 29.88 -11.56
C GLN A 622 -19.99 30.46 -10.24
N GLU A 623 -19.74 31.78 -10.19
CA GLU A 623 -19.20 32.43 -8.99
C GLU A 623 -20.25 32.56 -7.88
N LEU A 624 -21.51 32.85 -8.21
CA LEU A 624 -22.61 32.86 -7.23
C LEU A 624 -22.81 31.48 -6.57
N PHE A 625 -22.82 30.42 -7.37
CA PHE A 625 -23.08 29.05 -6.87
C PHE A 625 -21.81 28.23 -6.60
N LYS A 626 -20.65 28.89 -6.49
CA LYS A 626 -19.34 28.30 -6.16
C LYS A 626 -19.35 27.45 -4.88
N ALA A 627 -20.27 27.73 -3.95
CA ALA A 627 -20.52 26.93 -2.75
C ALA A 627 -21.34 25.64 -3.01
N HIS A 628 -22.27 25.62 -3.97
CA HIS A 628 -23.08 24.44 -4.29
C HIS A 628 -22.25 23.28 -4.90
N PHE A 629 -21.09 23.60 -5.47
CA PHE A 629 -20.13 22.67 -6.06
C PHE A 629 -19.05 22.19 -5.08
N ARG A 630 -19.20 22.48 -3.78
CA ARG A 630 -18.29 22.12 -2.68
C ARG A 630 -18.99 21.25 -1.64
N GLY A 631 -18.26 20.28 -1.09
CA GLY A 631 -18.78 19.36 -0.08
C GLY A 631 -19.41 18.10 -0.68
N GLU A 632 -20.02 17.29 0.18
CA GLU A 632 -20.74 16.09 -0.22
C GLU A 632 -22.18 16.46 -0.61
N VAL A 633 -22.65 15.93 -1.74
CA VAL A 633 -23.91 16.33 -2.38
C VAL A 633 -25.07 15.46 -1.90
N LEU A 634 -24.78 14.20 -1.59
CA LEU A 634 -25.76 13.21 -1.15
C LEU A 634 -26.10 13.36 0.36
N PRO A 635 -27.38 13.51 0.74
CA PRO A 635 -27.80 13.65 2.15
C PRO A 635 -27.27 12.56 3.08
N GLU A 636 -26.89 12.91 4.31
CA GLU A 636 -26.39 11.98 5.35
C GLU A 636 -27.32 10.78 5.54
N GLU A 637 -28.62 11.01 5.75
CA GLU A 637 -29.64 9.96 5.63
C GLU A 637 -30.30 10.04 4.26
N VAL A 638 -30.07 9.03 3.42
CA VAL A 638 -30.64 8.94 2.06
C VAL A 638 -32.08 8.45 2.16
N THR A 639 -33.03 9.36 2.05
CA THR A 639 -34.47 9.08 1.98
C THR A 639 -35.07 9.74 0.75
N GLU A 640 -36.22 9.24 0.31
CA GLU A 640 -36.96 9.79 -0.83
C GLU A 640 -37.42 11.26 -0.62
N GLU A 641 -37.40 11.75 0.63
CA GLU A 641 -37.71 13.13 0.99
C GLU A 641 -36.45 13.99 1.04
N SER A 642 -35.37 13.53 1.68
CA SER A 642 -34.10 14.27 1.76
C SER A 642 -33.38 14.38 0.41
N LEU A 643 -33.56 13.39 -0.48
CA LEU A 643 -33.11 13.47 -1.87
C LEU A 643 -33.79 14.64 -2.60
N GLU A 644 -35.12 14.76 -2.52
CA GLU A 644 -35.87 15.84 -3.17
C GLU A 644 -35.55 17.22 -2.58
N GLU A 645 -35.34 17.31 -1.26
CA GLU A 645 -34.87 18.53 -0.59
C GLU A 645 -33.49 18.97 -1.12
N SER A 646 -32.55 18.02 -1.28
CA SER A 646 -31.19 18.33 -1.72
C SER A 646 -31.08 18.87 -3.15
N VAL A 647 -32.08 18.56 -4.00
CA VAL A 647 -32.21 19.07 -5.38
C VAL A 647 -33.11 20.31 -5.48
N GLY A 648 -33.60 20.84 -4.35
CA GLY A 648 -34.38 22.09 -4.29
C GLY A 648 -33.55 23.39 -4.38
N LYS A 649 -32.23 23.31 -4.57
CA LYS A 649 -31.32 24.47 -4.63
C LYS A 649 -31.46 25.23 -5.96
N PRO A 650 -31.24 26.57 -6.00
CA PRO A 650 -31.50 27.41 -7.17
C PRO A 650 -30.85 26.95 -8.48
N LEU A 651 -29.62 26.42 -8.41
CA LEU A 651 -28.90 25.88 -9.57
C LEU A 651 -29.70 24.79 -10.32
N TYR A 652 -30.40 23.92 -9.59
CA TYR A 652 -31.18 22.83 -10.17
C TYR A 652 -32.47 23.29 -10.86
N LEU A 653 -32.86 24.57 -10.68
CA LEU A 653 -34.04 25.11 -11.34
C LEU A 653 -33.88 25.17 -12.87
N ILE A 654 -32.64 25.30 -13.38
CA ILE A 654 -32.35 25.20 -14.82
C ILE A 654 -32.74 23.79 -15.33
N PHE A 655 -32.28 22.74 -14.65
CA PHE A 655 -32.62 21.36 -15.00
C PHE A 655 -34.12 21.08 -14.83
N ARG A 656 -34.76 21.64 -13.80
CA ARG A 656 -36.20 21.52 -13.56
C ARG A 656 -37.03 22.08 -14.71
N ASN A 657 -36.63 23.23 -15.27
CA ASN A 657 -37.29 23.83 -16.42
C ASN A 657 -36.99 23.02 -17.70
N LEU A 658 -35.73 22.65 -17.94
CA LEU A 658 -35.33 21.81 -19.07
C LEU A 658 -36.09 20.46 -19.08
N CYS A 659 -36.29 19.83 -17.92
CA CYS A 659 -37.09 18.60 -17.77
C CYS A 659 -38.58 18.77 -18.04
N GLN A 660 -39.12 19.99 -18.09
CA GLN A 660 -40.53 20.30 -18.35
C GLN A 660 -40.79 20.74 -19.80
N MET A 661 -39.76 21.19 -20.51
CA MET A 661 -39.83 21.52 -21.93
C MET A 661 -40.00 20.26 -22.81
N GLN A 662 -40.41 20.47 -24.06
CA GLN A 662 -40.34 19.47 -25.12
C GLN A 662 -39.08 19.73 -25.95
N GLU A 663 -38.41 18.67 -26.41
CA GLU A 663 -37.13 18.78 -27.14
C GLU A 663 -37.27 19.52 -28.48
N ASP A 664 -38.46 19.51 -29.09
CA ASP A 664 -38.79 20.24 -30.32
C ASP A 664 -38.86 21.78 -30.17
N ASN A 665 -38.75 22.32 -28.96
CA ASN A 665 -38.93 23.76 -28.67
C ASN A 665 -37.59 24.52 -28.77
N SER A 666 -37.57 25.73 -29.36
CA SER A 666 -36.39 26.61 -29.39
C SER A 666 -35.89 26.95 -27.99
N SER A 667 -36.81 27.14 -27.03
CA SER A 667 -36.56 27.28 -25.60
C SER A 667 -35.70 26.14 -24.99
N PHE A 668 -35.78 24.92 -25.54
CA PHE A 668 -35.00 23.78 -25.06
C PHE A 668 -33.53 23.90 -25.47
N SER A 669 -33.26 24.32 -26.72
CA SER A 669 -31.88 24.63 -27.17
C SER A 669 -31.27 25.72 -26.29
N LEU A 670 -31.95 26.85 -26.11
CA LEU A 670 -31.43 28.00 -25.33
C LEU A 670 -31.01 27.61 -23.90
N LEU A 671 -31.72 26.69 -23.24
CA LEU A 671 -31.34 26.17 -21.93
C LEU A 671 -30.22 25.12 -21.99
N LEU A 672 -30.11 24.32 -23.05
CA LEU A 672 -28.94 23.47 -23.30
C LEU A 672 -27.68 24.29 -23.59
N ASP A 673 -27.80 25.38 -24.35
CA ASP A 673 -26.73 26.31 -24.68
C ASP A 673 -26.22 27.02 -23.41
N LEU A 674 -27.12 27.48 -22.53
CA LEU A 674 -26.77 27.98 -21.19
C LEU A 674 -26.03 26.94 -20.34
N LEU A 675 -26.48 25.68 -20.35
CA LEU A 675 -25.83 24.59 -19.62
C LEU A 675 -24.49 24.17 -20.23
N SER A 676 -24.33 24.27 -21.55
CA SER A 676 -23.08 24.00 -22.26
C SER A 676 -22.01 25.04 -21.92
N GLU A 677 -22.36 26.32 -21.90
CA GLU A 677 -21.49 27.38 -21.40
C GLU A 677 -21.17 27.21 -19.90
N LEU A 678 -22.16 26.86 -19.08
CA LEU A 678 -21.94 26.59 -17.66
C LEU A 678 -21.05 25.36 -17.42
N TYR A 679 -21.12 24.33 -18.27
CA TYR A 679 -20.25 23.15 -18.24
C TYR A 679 -18.80 23.49 -18.62
N GLN A 680 -18.61 24.30 -19.66
CA GLN A 680 -17.28 24.80 -20.04
C GLN A 680 -16.59 25.57 -18.90
N LYS A 681 -17.34 26.38 -18.12
CA LYS A 681 -16.75 27.07 -16.96
C LYS A 681 -16.61 26.13 -15.76
N GLN A 682 -17.61 25.29 -15.49
CA GLN A 682 -17.77 24.47 -14.30
C GLN A 682 -18.20 23.03 -14.65
N PRO A 683 -17.27 22.11 -14.96
CA PRO A 683 -17.61 20.77 -15.43
C PRO A 683 -18.38 19.92 -14.41
N LYS A 684 -18.32 20.27 -13.12
CA LYS A 684 -19.11 19.61 -12.07
C LYS A 684 -20.62 19.63 -12.35
N ILE A 685 -21.13 20.60 -13.11
CA ILE A 685 -22.56 20.69 -13.44
C ILE A 685 -23.09 19.42 -14.12
N GLY A 686 -22.25 18.69 -14.86
CA GLY A 686 -22.64 17.47 -15.58
C GLY A 686 -23.04 16.31 -14.65
N TYR A 687 -22.22 15.99 -13.63
CA TYR A 687 -22.62 14.98 -12.64
C TYR A 687 -23.73 15.49 -11.70
N HIS A 688 -23.86 16.80 -11.49
CA HIS A 688 -25.01 17.37 -10.80
C HIS A 688 -26.32 17.22 -11.61
N LEU A 689 -26.27 17.22 -12.94
CA LEU A 689 -27.41 16.87 -13.81
C LEU A 689 -27.75 15.38 -13.68
N LEU A 690 -26.74 14.48 -13.73
CA LEU A 690 -26.95 13.05 -13.46
C LEU A 690 -27.58 12.80 -12.07
N TYR A 691 -27.19 13.58 -11.06
CA TYR A 691 -27.82 13.54 -9.74
C TYR A 691 -29.27 14.03 -9.77
N TYR A 692 -29.55 15.17 -10.40
CA TYR A 692 -30.92 15.69 -10.51
C TYR A 692 -31.86 14.71 -11.22
N LEU A 693 -31.43 14.14 -12.34
CA LEU A 693 -32.18 13.16 -13.13
C LEU A 693 -32.45 11.86 -12.34
N ARG A 694 -31.58 11.51 -11.39
CA ARG A 694 -31.78 10.35 -10.51
C ARG A 694 -32.60 10.66 -9.25
N ALA A 695 -32.47 11.85 -8.68
CA ALA A 695 -32.97 12.17 -7.33
C ALA A 695 -34.30 12.94 -7.29
N SER A 696 -34.67 13.68 -8.36
CA SER A 696 -35.94 14.42 -8.40
C SER A 696 -37.06 13.58 -9.02
N LYS A 697 -38.22 13.53 -8.35
CA LYS A 697 -39.46 12.93 -8.89
C LYS A 697 -39.95 13.64 -10.16
N ALA A 698 -39.59 14.90 -10.39
CA ALA A 698 -39.94 15.65 -11.60
C ALA A 698 -39.15 15.17 -12.85
N ALA A 699 -38.00 14.53 -12.63
CA ALA A 699 -37.10 14.01 -13.65
C ALA A 699 -37.17 12.48 -13.83
N ALA A 700 -38.00 11.78 -13.04
CA ALA A 700 -38.12 10.32 -13.07
C ALA A 700 -38.40 9.81 -14.50
N GLY A 701 -37.52 8.94 -15.00
CA GLY A 701 -37.60 8.37 -16.36
C GLY A 701 -37.12 9.29 -17.49
N LYS A 702 -36.41 10.39 -17.18
CA LYS A 702 -35.86 11.33 -18.19
C LYS A 702 -34.33 11.31 -18.27
N MET A 703 -33.68 10.19 -17.95
CA MET A 703 -32.21 10.11 -17.93
C MET A 703 -31.59 10.44 -19.31
N ASN A 704 -32.29 10.11 -20.40
CA ASN A 704 -31.93 10.46 -21.78
C ASN A 704 -31.69 11.96 -22.01
N LEU A 705 -32.21 12.86 -21.16
CA LEU A 705 -31.93 14.29 -21.24
C LEU A 705 -30.41 14.59 -21.10
N TYR A 706 -29.67 13.71 -20.44
CA TYR A 706 -28.22 13.78 -20.38
C TYR A 706 -27.55 13.51 -21.74
N GLU A 707 -28.17 12.76 -22.66
CA GLU A 707 -27.66 12.59 -24.03
C GLU A 707 -27.79 13.89 -24.82
N SER A 708 -28.93 14.57 -24.72
CA SER A 708 -29.19 15.88 -25.33
C SER A 708 -28.24 16.95 -24.77
N PHE A 709 -27.96 16.92 -23.46
CA PHE A 709 -26.93 17.74 -22.81
C PHE A 709 -25.52 17.43 -23.33
N ALA A 710 -25.10 16.16 -23.34
CA ALA A 710 -23.76 15.76 -23.78
C ALA A 710 -23.47 16.17 -25.24
N GLN A 711 -24.48 16.04 -26.11
CA GLN A 711 -24.42 16.49 -27.52
C GLN A 711 -24.33 18.01 -27.68
N ALA A 712 -24.87 18.79 -26.73
CA ALA A 712 -24.73 20.25 -26.72
C ALA A 712 -23.39 20.73 -26.15
N THR A 713 -22.62 19.89 -25.44
CA THR A 713 -21.26 20.23 -25.00
C THR A 713 -20.27 20.23 -26.16
N GLN A 714 -19.14 20.94 -25.99
CA GLN A 714 -18.01 20.90 -26.94
C GLN A 714 -17.36 19.52 -27.12
N LEU A 715 -17.73 18.50 -26.32
CA LEU A 715 -17.27 17.13 -26.50
C LEU A 715 -18.01 16.43 -27.65
N GLY A 716 -19.29 16.78 -27.89
CA GLY A 716 -20.12 16.23 -28.96
C GLY A 716 -20.49 14.74 -28.85
N ASP A 717 -19.98 14.01 -27.84
CA ASP A 717 -20.28 12.58 -27.65
C ASP A 717 -20.62 12.23 -26.19
N LEU A 718 -21.61 11.35 -26.05
CA LEU A 718 -22.14 10.86 -24.77
C LEU A 718 -21.10 10.11 -23.93
N HIS A 719 -20.23 9.32 -24.55
CA HIS A 719 -19.31 8.45 -23.82
C HIS A 719 -18.19 9.25 -23.16
N THR A 720 -17.56 10.19 -23.88
CA THR A 720 -16.53 11.06 -23.30
C THR A 720 -17.11 11.94 -22.21
N CYS A 721 -18.29 12.53 -22.43
CA CYS A 721 -18.98 13.34 -21.41
C CYS A 721 -19.28 12.52 -20.15
N LEU A 722 -19.90 11.35 -20.31
CA LEU A 722 -20.25 10.46 -19.19
C LEU A 722 -19.00 9.98 -18.42
N MET A 723 -17.91 9.64 -19.12
CA MET A 723 -16.67 9.24 -18.46
C MET A 723 -16.00 10.41 -17.72
N MET A 724 -16.03 11.63 -18.27
CA MET A 724 -15.50 12.82 -17.60
C MET A 724 -16.30 13.21 -16.36
N ASP A 725 -17.64 13.16 -16.43
CA ASP A 725 -18.51 13.55 -15.32
C ASP A 725 -18.46 12.52 -14.18
N MET A 726 -18.46 11.23 -14.52
CA MET A 726 -18.27 10.17 -13.52
C MET A 726 -16.86 10.21 -12.92
N LYS A 727 -15.83 10.65 -13.67
CA LYS A 727 -14.47 10.88 -13.16
C LYS A 727 -14.40 12.06 -12.20
N ALA A 728 -15.14 13.14 -12.45
CA ALA A 728 -15.26 14.28 -11.55
C ALA A 728 -16.02 13.89 -10.26
N CYS A 729 -17.16 13.21 -10.39
CA CYS A 729 -17.90 12.65 -9.26
C CYS A 729 -17.03 11.72 -8.39
N GLN A 730 -16.16 10.92 -9.01
CA GLN A 730 -15.20 10.03 -8.33
C GLN A 730 -14.12 10.80 -7.53
N GLU A 731 -13.71 12.00 -7.98
CA GLU A 731 -12.75 12.85 -7.26
C GLU A 731 -13.40 13.65 -6.12
N ASP A 732 -14.68 14.02 -6.26
CA ASP A 732 -15.40 14.88 -5.31
C ASP A 732 -16.21 14.13 -4.24
N ASP A 733 -17.07 13.19 -4.65
CA ASP A 733 -18.05 12.51 -3.81
C ASP A 733 -18.23 11.04 -4.22
N VAL A 734 -17.38 10.19 -3.62
CA VAL A 734 -17.41 8.72 -3.80
C VAL A 734 -18.74 8.10 -3.36
N ARG A 735 -19.47 8.75 -2.45
CA ARG A 735 -20.75 8.26 -1.94
C ARG A 735 -21.87 8.50 -2.96
N LEU A 736 -21.89 9.69 -3.57
CA LEU A 736 -22.72 9.97 -4.75
C LEU A 736 -22.39 9.04 -5.91
N LEU A 737 -21.10 8.78 -6.20
CA LEU A 737 -20.68 7.84 -7.25
C LEU A 737 -21.31 6.45 -7.06
N CYS A 738 -21.28 5.93 -5.83
CA CYS A 738 -21.88 4.63 -5.51
C CYS A 738 -23.41 4.65 -5.69
N HIS A 739 -24.08 5.74 -5.28
CA HIS A 739 -25.52 5.89 -5.43
C HIS A 739 -25.97 6.02 -6.91
N LEU A 740 -25.20 6.71 -7.74
CA LEU A 740 -25.48 6.87 -9.17
C LEU A 740 -25.20 5.62 -10.00
N THR A 741 -24.20 4.82 -9.61
CA THR A 741 -23.71 3.65 -10.35
C THR A 741 -24.83 2.72 -10.89
N PRO A 742 -25.81 2.25 -10.08
CA PRO A 742 -26.93 1.43 -10.57
C PRO A 742 -27.69 2.04 -11.77
N SER A 743 -28.04 3.31 -11.69
CA SER A 743 -28.73 4.04 -12.76
C SER A 743 -27.86 4.20 -14.01
N ILE A 744 -26.59 4.59 -13.86
CA ILE A 744 -25.70 4.87 -14.99
C ILE A 744 -25.44 3.62 -15.85
N TYR A 745 -25.26 2.44 -15.22
CA TYR A 745 -25.13 1.17 -15.94
C TYR A 745 -26.45 0.64 -16.54
N THR A 746 -27.61 1.10 -16.04
CA THR A 746 -28.92 0.66 -16.51
C THR A 746 -29.39 1.47 -17.72
N GLU A 747 -29.21 2.79 -17.66
CA GLU A 747 -29.68 3.73 -18.70
C GLU A 747 -28.67 3.85 -19.86
N PHE A 748 -27.35 3.76 -19.60
CA PHE A 748 -26.27 3.84 -20.61
C PHE A 748 -25.47 2.53 -20.74
N PRO A 749 -26.11 1.39 -21.06
CA PRO A 749 -25.46 0.08 -20.99
C PRO A 749 -24.44 -0.16 -22.11
N ASP A 750 -24.51 0.53 -23.25
CA ASP A 750 -23.58 0.33 -24.36
C ASP A 750 -22.30 1.16 -24.24
N GLU A 751 -22.34 2.21 -23.43
CA GLU A 751 -21.27 3.15 -23.13
C GLU A 751 -20.46 2.64 -21.94
N THR A 752 -21.15 2.03 -20.97
CA THR A 752 -20.56 1.53 -19.71
C THR A 752 -20.06 0.08 -19.79
N LEU A 753 -20.74 -0.81 -20.52
CA LEU A 753 -20.41 -2.25 -20.52
C LEU A 753 -19.41 -2.67 -21.62
N ARG A 754 -18.89 -1.73 -22.43
CA ARG A 754 -17.90 -1.99 -23.49
C ARG A 754 -16.44 -1.91 -23.02
N SER A 755 -16.14 -1.07 -22.03
CA SER A 755 -14.78 -0.86 -21.51
C SER A 755 -14.71 -1.07 -20.00
N GLY A 756 -13.54 -1.43 -19.47
CA GLY A 756 -13.30 -1.50 -18.03
C GLY A 756 -13.13 -0.14 -17.35
N GLU A 757 -13.27 0.98 -18.06
CA GLU A 757 -12.98 2.33 -17.56
C GLU A 757 -13.88 2.76 -16.40
N LEU A 758 -15.22 2.73 -16.55
CA LEU A 758 -16.12 3.07 -15.43
C LEU A 758 -16.00 2.08 -14.26
N LEU A 759 -15.75 0.80 -14.55
CA LEU A 759 -15.48 -0.20 -13.53
C LEU A 759 -14.20 0.14 -12.73
N ASN A 760 -13.11 0.51 -13.42
CA ASN A 760 -11.85 0.91 -12.78
C ASN A 760 -12.03 2.18 -11.93
N MET A 761 -12.75 3.18 -12.44
CA MET A 761 -13.08 4.38 -11.68
C MET A 761 -13.82 4.04 -10.37
N ILE A 762 -14.76 3.11 -10.40
CA ILE A 762 -15.45 2.66 -9.18
C ILE A 762 -14.50 1.89 -8.25
N VAL A 763 -13.84 0.83 -8.73
CA VAL A 763 -13.06 -0.07 -7.84
C VAL A 763 -11.82 0.59 -7.22
N ALA A 764 -11.30 1.67 -7.81
CA ALA A 764 -10.18 2.44 -7.27
C ALA A 764 -10.50 3.18 -5.96
N VAL A 765 -11.76 3.61 -5.75
CA VAL A 765 -12.16 4.47 -4.61
C VAL A 765 -13.07 3.81 -3.59
N ILE A 766 -13.82 2.76 -3.95
CA ILE A 766 -14.76 2.13 -3.00
C ILE A 766 -14.08 1.50 -1.79
N ASP A 767 -14.82 1.48 -0.67
CA ASP A 767 -14.52 0.65 0.48
C ASP A 767 -15.23 -0.73 0.43
N SER A 768 -15.07 -1.52 1.49
CA SER A 768 -15.66 -2.86 1.59
C SER A 768 -17.18 -2.88 1.85
N ALA A 769 -17.75 -1.81 2.39
CA ALA A 769 -19.20 -1.68 2.59
C ALA A 769 -19.87 -1.26 1.27
N GLN A 770 -19.31 -0.28 0.57
CA GLN A 770 -19.74 0.13 -0.76
C GLN A 770 -19.62 -1.02 -1.78
N LEU A 771 -18.54 -1.83 -1.72
CA LEU A 771 -18.43 -3.07 -2.49
C LEU A 771 -19.59 -4.04 -2.18
N GLN A 772 -19.93 -4.22 -0.90
CA GLN A 772 -21.02 -5.10 -0.48
C GLN A 772 -22.39 -4.58 -0.94
N GLU A 773 -22.61 -3.27 -0.94
CA GLU A 773 -23.81 -2.62 -1.47
C GLU A 773 -23.92 -2.84 -2.99
N LEU A 774 -22.86 -2.59 -3.75
CA LEU A 774 -22.85 -2.84 -5.21
C LEU A 774 -23.04 -4.33 -5.54
N VAL A 775 -22.44 -5.24 -4.78
CA VAL A 775 -22.69 -6.70 -4.88
C VAL A 775 -24.16 -7.03 -4.59
N CYS A 776 -24.78 -6.41 -3.58
CA CYS A 776 -26.22 -6.54 -3.33
C CYS A 776 -27.06 -6.01 -4.49
N HIS A 777 -26.75 -4.85 -5.06
CA HIS A 777 -27.43 -4.32 -6.25
C HIS A 777 -27.35 -5.29 -7.44
N VAL A 778 -26.19 -5.89 -7.70
CA VAL A 778 -26.03 -6.94 -8.73
C VAL A 778 -26.89 -8.15 -8.43
N MET A 779 -26.85 -8.68 -7.20
CA MET A 779 -27.61 -9.87 -6.81
C MET A 779 -29.13 -9.65 -6.79
N MET A 780 -29.59 -8.40 -6.60
CA MET A 780 -31.00 -8.00 -6.72
C MET A 780 -31.44 -7.77 -8.18
N GLY A 781 -30.52 -7.73 -9.14
CA GLY A 781 -30.81 -7.38 -10.54
C GLY A 781 -30.91 -5.87 -10.83
N ASN A 782 -30.54 -5.03 -9.86
CA ASN A 782 -30.58 -3.57 -9.95
C ASN A 782 -29.31 -2.95 -10.57
N LEU A 783 -28.30 -3.77 -10.90
CA LEU A 783 -27.03 -3.36 -11.49
C LEU A 783 -26.45 -4.50 -12.32
N VAL A 784 -25.97 -4.19 -13.53
CA VAL A 784 -25.16 -5.08 -14.36
C VAL A 784 -23.89 -4.33 -14.73
N MET A 785 -22.73 -4.91 -14.49
CA MET A 785 -21.40 -4.34 -14.79
C MET A 785 -20.60 -5.16 -15.81
N PHE A 786 -21.08 -6.38 -16.14
CA PHE A 786 -20.41 -7.28 -17.09
C PHE A 786 -21.40 -7.92 -18.06
N ARG A 787 -21.07 -7.93 -19.35
CA ARG A 787 -21.78 -8.71 -20.39
C ARG A 787 -20.88 -9.83 -20.92
N LYS A 788 -21.48 -10.91 -21.44
CA LYS A 788 -20.75 -12.14 -21.82
C LYS A 788 -19.75 -11.96 -22.98
N ASP A 789 -19.91 -10.89 -23.75
CA ASP A 789 -19.08 -10.47 -24.87
C ASP A 789 -17.87 -9.60 -24.44
N SER A 790 -18.03 -8.74 -23.43
CA SER A 790 -16.97 -7.83 -22.96
C SER A 790 -16.18 -8.38 -21.75
N VAL A 791 -16.80 -9.20 -20.90
CA VAL A 791 -16.26 -9.62 -19.58
C VAL A 791 -14.83 -10.18 -19.62
N LEU A 792 -14.47 -10.99 -20.62
CA LEU A 792 -13.11 -11.55 -20.74
C LEU A 792 -12.08 -10.43 -21.01
N ASN A 793 -12.40 -9.47 -21.86
CA ASN A 793 -11.52 -8.35 -22.18
C ASN A 793 -11.38 -7.39 -20.99
N ILE A 794 -12.48 -7.12 -20.28
CA ILE A 794 -12.48 -6.29 -19.07
C ILE A 794 -11.66 -6.96 -17.95
N LEU A 795 -11.80 -8.28 -17.75
CA LEU A 795 -10.98 -8.99 -16.75
C LEU A 795 -9.51 -9.06 -17.17
N ILE A 796 -9.18 -9.18 -18.46
CA ILE A 796 -7.78 -9.07 -18.93
C ILE A 796 -7.23 -7.66 -18.68
N GLN A 797 -8.00 -6.60 -18.95
CA GLN A 797 -7.65 -5.21 -18.64
C GLN A 797 -7.45 -5.00 -17.13
N SER A 798 -8.17 -5.75 -16.28
CA SER A 798 -8.03 -5.67 -14.83
C SER A 798 -6.75 -6.27 -14.26
N LEU A 799 -5.97 -7.04 -15.03
CA LEU A 799 -4.71 -7.62 -14.54
C LEU A 799 -3.62 -6.56 -14.28
N ASP A 800 -3.74 -5.38 -14.88
CA ASP A 800 -2.87 -4.21 -14.65
C ASP A 800 -3.32 -3.33 -13.44
N TRP A 801 -4.42 -3.68 -12.76
CA TRP A 801 -5.03 -2.89 -11.68
C TRP A 801 -4.45 -3.27 -10.29
N GLU A 802 -4.71 -2.45 -9.27
CA GLU A 802 -4.26 -2.73 -7.89
C GLU A 802 -4.81 -4.05 -7.32
N THR A 803 -4.12 -4.60 -6.32
CA THR A 803 -4.57 -5.74 -5.53
C THR A 803 -6.03 -5.61 -5.07
N PHE A 804 -6.43 -4.47 -4.51
CA PHE A 804 -7.81 -4.27 -4.05
C PHE A 804 -8.79 -4.08 -5.22
N GLU A 805 -8.40 -3.32 -6.25
CA GLU A 805 -9.18 -3.13 -7.47
C GLU A 805 -9.49 -4.46 -8.17
N GLN A 806 -8.49 -5.36 -8.27
CA GLN A 806 -8.66 -6.72 -8.79
C GLN A 806 -9.60 -7.53 -7.91
N TYR A 807 -9.42 -7.56 -6.58
CA TYR A 807 -10.36 -8.28 -5.72
C TYR A 807 -11.80 -7.75 -5.84
N CYS A 808 -12.00 -6.43 -5.92
CA CYS A 808 -13.30 -5.83 -6.17
C CYS A 808 -13.88 -6.25 -7.53
N ALA A 809 -13.11 -6.16 -8.62
CA ALA A 809 -13.53 -6.58 -9.95
C ALA A 809 -13.91 -8.07 -10.00
N TRP A 810 -13.15 -8.94 -9.33
CA TRP A 810 -13.47 -10.36 -9.20
C TRP A 810 -14.69 -10.60 -8.31
N GLN A 811 -14.89 -9.90 -7.19
CA GLN A 811 -16.11 -10.04 -6.38
C GLN A 811 -17.36 -9.58 -7.14
N LEU A 812 -17.29 -8.44 -7.84
CA LEU A 812 -18.38 -7.93 -8.67
C LEU A 812 -18.68 -8.89 -9.84
N PHE A 813 -17.67 -9.45 -10.50
CA PHE A 813 -17.85 -10.48 -11.52
C PHE A 813 -18.53 -11.73 -10.94
N LEU A 814 -18.13 -12.19 -9.75
CA LEU A 814 -18.71 -13.37 -9.11
C LEU A 814 -20.11 -13.16 -8.51
N ALA A 815 -20.56 -11.91 -8.37
CA ALA A 815 -21.97 -11.59 -8.10
C ALA A 815 -22.85 -11.75 -9.35
N HIS A 816 -22.28 -11.74 -10.56
CA HIS A 816 -23.01 -11.99 -11.81
C HIS A 816 -23.12 -13.48 -12.13
N ASN A 817 -24.26 -13.90 -12.71
CA ASN A 817 -24.49 -15.26 -13.18
C ASN A 817 -23.82 -15.54 -14.55
N ILE A 818 -22.51 -15.26 -14.67
CA ILE A 818 -21.70 -15.56 -15.86
C ILE A 818 -20.92 -16.87 -15.64
N PRO A 819 -21.11 -17.92 -16.47
CA PRO A 819 -20.38 -19.18 -16.30
C PRO A 819 -18.87 -18.99 -16.42
N LEU A 820 -18.09 -19.65 -15.54
CA LEU A 820 -16.64 -19.50 -15.48
C LEU A 820 -15.94 -19.93 -16.79
N GLU A 821 -16.53 -20.86 -17.54
CA GLU A 821 -16.07 -21.27 -18.87
C GLU A 821 -16.09 -20.13 -19.92
N THR A 822 -16.82 -19.03 -19.66
CA THR A 822 -16.77 -17.80 -20.48
C THR A 822 -15.44 -17.06 -20.33
N ILE A 823 -14.85 -17.08 -19.13
CA ILE A 823 -13.64 -16.32 -18.79
C ILE A 823 -12.38 -17.19 -18.64
N ILE A 824 -12.51 -18.53 -18.73
CA ILE A 824 -11.38 -19.45 -18.58
C ILE A 824 -10.17 -19.19 -19.51
N PRO A 825 -10.29 -18.55 -20.70
CA PRO A 825 -9.12 -18.17 -21.50
C PRO A 825 -8.15 -17.22 -20.81
N ILE A 826 -8.57 -16.48 -19.76
CA ILE A 826 -7.68 -15.60 -19.00
C ILE A 826 -6.50 -16.35 -18.36
N LEU A 827 -6.59 -17.67 -18.14
CA LEU A 827 -5.46 -18.50 -17.70
C LEU A 827 -4.22 -18.42 -18.61
N GLN A 828 -4.37 -18.04 -19.88
CA GLN A 828 -3.25 -17.82 -20.81
C GLN A 828 -2.55 -16.47 -20.60
N HIS A 829 -3.18 -15.55 -19.86
CA HIS A 829 -2.65 -14.24 -19.46
C HIS A 829 -2.17 -14.22 -18.00
N LEU A 830 -2.62 -15.16 -17.15
CA LEU A 830 -2.20 -15.25 -15.75
C LEU A 830 -0.76 -15.79 -15.60
N LYS A 831 0.17 -14.92 -15.21
CA LYS A 831 1.55 -15.27 -14.87
C LYS A 831 1.71 -15.44 -13.35
N TYR A 832 2.46 -16.46 -12.94
CA TYR A 832 2.68 -16.85 -11.54
C TYR A 832 3.03 -15.68 -10.58
N LYS A 833 4.03 -14.84 -10.91
CA LYS A 833 4.50 -13.75 -10.02
C LYS A 833 3.80 -12.40 -10.21
N GLU A 834 3.05 -12.21 -11.29
CA GLU A 834 2.50 -10.89 -11.64
C GLU A 834 1.01 -10.75 -11.29
N HIS A 835 0.21 -11.83 -11.34
CA HIS A 835 -1.25 -11.76 -11.17
C HIS A 835 -1.81 -12.62 -10.01
N PRO A 836 -1.27 -12.53 -8.77
CA PRO A 836 -1.63 -13.42 -7.66
C PRO A 836 -3.10 -13.32 -7.22
N GLU A 837 -3.73 -12.16 -7.34
CA GLU A 837 -5.13 -11.92 -6.98
C GLU A 837 -6.06 -12.72 -7.88
N ALA A 838 -5.98 -12.48 -9.19
CA ALA A 838 -6.72 -13.22 -10.20
C ALA A 838 -6.44 -14.73 -10.13
N LEU A 839 -5.19 -15.14 -9.90
CA LEU A 839 -4.82 -16.54 -9.66
C LEU A 839 -5.56 -17.15 -8.46
N SER A 840 -5.63 -16.43 -7.34
CA SER A 840 -6.31 -16.91 -6.13
C SER A 840 -7.83 -17.03 -6.33
N CYS A 841 -8.47 -16.03 -6.93
CA CYS A 841 -9.91 -16.02 -7.20
C CYS A 841 -10.30 -17.15 -8.16
N LEU A 842 -9.56 -17.32 -9.26
CA LEU A 842 -9.85 -18.33 -10.28
C LEU A 842 -9.63 -19.75 -9.73
N LEU A 843 -8.60 -19.97 -8.89
CA LEU A 843 -8.37 -21.25 -8.19
C LEU A 843 -9.50 -21.58 -7.18
N LEU A 844 -9.95 -20.58 -6.41
CA LEU A 844 -11.02 -20.74 -5.42
C LEU A 844 -12.40 -20.98 -6.03
N GLN A 845 -12.59 -20.65 -7.30
CA GLN A 845 -13.83 -20.91 -8.04
C GLN A 845 -13.76 -22.17 -8.90
N LEU A 846 -12.65 -22.48 -9.57
CA LEU A 846 -12.49 -23.75 -10.32
C LEU A 846 -12.65 -25.00 -9.44
N ARG A 847 -12.29 -24.93 -8.14
CA ARG A 847 -12.53 -26.01 -7.17
C ARG A 847 -14.02 -26.27 -6.84
N ARG A 848 -14.92 -25.41 -7.33
CA ARG A 848 -16.39 -25.54 -7.24
C ARG A 848 -16.97 -26.08 -8.56
N GLU A 849 -16.28 -25.85 -9.67
CA GLU A 849 -16.64 -26.33 -11.00
C GLU A 849 -16.34 -27.82 -11.20
N LYS A 850 -17.15 -28.45 -12.05
CA LYS A 850 -16.88 -29.77 -12.63
C LYS A 850 -15.97 -29.56 -13.86
N PRO A 851 -14.82 -30.26 -13.97
CA PRO A 851 -13.89 -30.02 -15.07
C PRO A 851 -14.50 -30.36 -16.42
N SER A 852 -14.32 -29.48 -17.41
CA SER A 852 -14.52 -29.74 -18.84
C SER A 852 -13.18 -29.97 -19.55
N GLU A 853 -13.18 -30.53 -20.76
CA GLU A 853 -11.95 -30.70 -21.56
C GLU A 853 -11.23 -29.36 -21.76
N GLU A 854 -11.98 -28.27 -21.98
CA GLU A 854 -11.41 -26.94 -22.21
C GLU A 854 -10.84 -26.34 -20.91
N MET A 855 -11.53 -26.48 -19.76
CA MET A 855 -10.96 -26.07 -18.47
C MET A 855 -9.65 -26.80 -18.17
N VAL A 856 -9.62 -28.13 -18.34
CA VAL A 856 -8.41 -28.95 -18.10
C VAL A 856 -7.29 -28.58 -19.09
N LYS A 857 -7.62 -28.35 -20.37
CA LYS A 857 -6.69 -27.88 -21.39
C LYS A 857 -6.06 -26.53 -21.03
N MET A 858 -6.84 -25.56 -20.58
CA MET A 858 -6.32 -24.22 -20.24
C MET A 858 -5.51 -24.23 -18.95
N VAL A 859 -5.87 -25.08 -17.98
CA VAL A 859 -5.05 -25.36 -16.78
C VAL A 859 -3.69 -25.98 -17.14
N LEU A 860 -3.66 -26.96 -18.04
CA LEU A 860 -2.42 -27.61 -18.50
C LEU A 860 -1.58 -26.72 -19.44
N SER A 861 -2.20 -25.75 -20.13
CA SER A 861 -1.52 -24.83 -21.06
C SER A 861 -0.61 -23.81 -20.37
N ARG A 862 -0.65 -23.71 -19.04
CA ARG A 862 0.25 -22.86 -18.25
C ARG A 862 1.66 -23.43 -18.20
N PRO A 863 2.73 -22.60 -18.24
CA PRO A 863 4.10 -23.07 -18.05
C PRO A 863 4.28 -23.82 -16.73
N CYS A 864 5.13 -24.85 -16.74
CA CYS A 864 5.59 -25.50 -15.52
C CYS A 864 6.66 -24.61 -14.87
N HIS A 865 6.49 -24.26 -13.59
CA HIS A 865 7.47 -23.52 -12.80
C HIS A 865 7.49 -24.12 -11.38
N PRO A 866 8.65 -24.38 -10.76
CA PRO A 866 8.72 -25.09 -9.47
C PRO A 866 7.85 -24.46 -8.36
N ASP A 867 7.79 -23.13 -8.33
CA ASP A 867 7.02 -22.39 -7.33
C ASP A 867 5.52 -22.20 -7.72
N ASP A 868 5.11 -22.44 -8.97
CA ASP A 868 3.72 -22.25 -9.42
C ASP A 868 2.87 -23.49 -9.13
N GLN A 869 2.33 -23.53 -7.91
CA GLN A 869 1.51 -24.64 -7.44
C GLN A 869 0.05 -24.60 -7.93
N PHE A 870 -0.35 -23.64 -8.80
CA PHE A 870 -1.73 -23.51 -9.26
C PHE A 870 -2.25 -24.78 -9.95
N THR A 871 -1.55 -25.24 -10.99
CA THR A 871 -2.00 -26.36 -11.83
C THR A 871 -2.04 -27.67 -11.04
N THR A 872 -0.99 -27.97 -10.27
CA THR A 872 -0.95 -29.13 -9.37
C THR A 872 -2.09 -29.09 -8.34
N SER A 873 -2.41 -27.92 -7.78
CA SER A 873 -3.47 -27.77 -6.78
C SER A 873 -4.87 -28.02 -7.34
N ILE A 874 -5.21 -27.47 -8.51
CA ILE A 874 -6.54 -27.69 -9.11
C ILE A 874 -6.69 -29.10 -9.67
N LEU A 875 -5.66 -29.66 -10.31
CA LEU A 875 -5.65 -31.05 -10.77
C LEU A 875 -5.82 -32.02 -9.60
N ARG A 876 -5.12 -31.80 -8.47
CA ARG A 876 -5.31 -32.56 -7.22
C ARG A 876 -6.76 -32.45 -6.70
N HIS A 877 -7.35 -31.25 -6.73
CA HIS A 877 -8.72 -31.09 -6.23
C HIS A 877 -9.75 -31.82 -7.11
N TRP A 878 -9.60 -31.75 -8.44
CA TRP A 878 -10.46 -32.49 -9.37
C TRP A 878 -10.21 -34.00 -9.30
N CYS A 879 -8.96 -34.47 -9.20
CA CYS A 879 -8.65 -35.90 -9.08
C CYS A 879 -9.12 -36.52 -7.76
N MET A 880 -9.49 -35.72 -6.75
CA MET A 880 -10.07 -36.18 -5.48
C MET A 880 -11.62 -36.19 -5.48
N LYS A 881 -12.27 -35.74 -6.56
CA LYS A 881 -13.74 -35.63 -6.67
C LYS A 881 -14.34 -36.20 -7.96
N HIS A 882 -13.59 -36.14 -9.05
CA HIS A 882 -13.99 -36.38 -10.43
C HIS A 882 -12.84 -37.09 -11.16
N ASP A 883 -12.27 -38.12 -10.54
CA ASP A 883 -11.08 -38.85 -10.98
C ASP A 883 -11.26 -39.51 -12.35
N GLU A 884 -12.33 -40.29 -12.56
CA GLU A 884 -12.63 -40.92 -13.86
C GLU A 884 -12.78 -39.87 -14.99
N LEU A 885 -13.48 -38.77 -14.71
CA LEU A 885 -13.75 -37.70 -15.67
C LEU A 885 -12.48 -36.93 -16.03
N LEU A 886 -11.67 -36.58 -15.03
CA LEU A 886 -10.38 -35.93 -15.24
C LEU A 886 -9.43 -36.84 -16.02
N ALA A 887 -9.44 -38.15 -15.75
CA ALA A 887 -8.62 -39.12 -16.46
C ALA A 887 -9.01 -39.26 -17.94
N GLU A 888 -10.31 -39.28 -18.28
CA GLU A 888 -10.77 -39.25 -19.68
C GLU A 888 -10.46 -37.92 -20.39
N HIS A 889 -10.62 -36.77 -19.73
CA HIS A 889 -10.22 -35.48 -20.33
C HIS A 889 -8.70 -35.39 -20.58
N ILE A 890 -7.87 -35.88 -19.67
CA ILE A 890 -6.42 -35.90 -19.85
C ILE A 890 -6.01 -36.93 -20.93
N LYS A 891 -6.65 -38.10 -20.98
CA LYS A 891 -6.48 -39.08 -22.08
C LYS A 891 -6.77 -38.48 -23.45
N ALA A 892 -7.88 -37.74 -23.57
CA ALA A 892 -8.23 -37.04 -24.81
C ALA A 892 -7.13 -36.03 -25.20
N LEU A 893 -6.64 -35.22 -24.26
CA LEU A 893 -5.59 -34.22 -24.51
C LEU A 893 -4.22 -34.83 -24.82
N LEU A 894 -3.83 -35.93 -24.17
CA LEU A 894 -2.61 -36.67 -24.46
C LEU A 894 -2.64 -37.25 -25.88
N ILE A 895 -3.68 -38.00 -26.24
CA ILE A 895 -3.80 -38.64 -27.57
C ILE A 895 -3.79 -37.58 -28.70
N LYS A 896 -4.49 -36.46 -28.49
CA LYS A 896 -4.60 -35.33 -29.42
C LYS A 896 -3.24 -34.67 -29.69
N ASN A 897 -2.49 -34.31 -28.64
CA ASN A 897 -1.22 -33.58 -28.77
C ASN A 897 -0.01 -34.47 -29.11
N ASN A 898 -0.09 -35.78 -28.83
CA ASN A 898 0.93 -36.77 -29.21
C ASN A 898 1.12 -36.91 -30.74
N SER A 899 0.13 -36.50 -31.54
CA SER A 899 0.15 -36.65 -33.01
C SER A 899 0.83 -35.50 -33.77
N LEU A 900 1.24 -34.41 -33.10
CA LEU A 900 1.67 -33.16 -33.74
C LEU A 900 3.03 -33.31 -34.47
N PRO A 901 3.07 -33.26 -35.82
CA PRO A 901 4.31 -33.51 -36.54
C PRO A 901 5.31 -32.35 -36.42
N ARG A 902 6.59 -32.65 -36.18
CA ARG A 902 7.72 -31.68 -36.29
C ARG A 902 7.97 -31.22 -37.74
N LYS A 903 6.96 -30.63 -38.41
CA LYS A 903 7.13 -29.90 -39.67
C LYS A 903 7.62 -28.49 -39.38
N ARG A 904 8.79 -28.13 -39.91
CA ARG A 904 9.28 -26.74 -39.99
C ARG A 904 8.28 -25.86 -40.75
N GLN A 905 7.39 -25.16 -40.06
CA GLN A 905 6.77 -23.96 -40.61
C GLN A 905 7.76 -22.80 -40.49
N SER A 906 8.40 -22.50 -41.62
CA SER A 906 9.15 -21.26 -41.81
C SER A 906 8.19 -20.12 -42.14
N LEU A 907 8.68 -18.88 -41.94
CA LEU A 907 8.11 -17.61 -42.41
C LEU A 907 6.87 -17.04 -41.68
N ARG A 908 7.06 -15.83 -41.15
CA ARG A 908 6.16 -14.67 -41.22
C ARG A 908 4.74 -14.77 -40.60
N SER A 909 4.65 -14.41 -39.32
CA SER A 909 3.80 -13.30 -38.88
C SER A 909 4.20 -12.83 -37.47
N SER A 910 4.10 -11.53 -37.21
CA SER A 910 4.14 -10.93 -35.87
C SER A 910 2.75 -10.97 -35.22
N SER A 911 2.70 -10.73 -33.89
CA SER A 911 1.52 -10.85 -33.02
C SER A 911 1.09 -12.27 -32.63
N SER A 912 0.44 -12.35 -31.46
CA SER A 912 -0.32 -13.49 -30.90
C SER A 912 0.25 -14.93 -31.03
N LYS A 913 1.52 -15.14 -30.63
CA LYS A 913 1.99 -16.50 -30.26
C LYS A 913 1.45 -16.93 -28.88
N LEU A 914 0.16 -17.25 -28.84
CA LEU A 914 -0.43 -18.02 -27.74
C LEU A 914 0.28 -19.37 -27.60
N ALA A 915 0.64 -19.76 -26.38
CA ALA A 915 1.34 -21.01 -26.13
C ALA A 915 0.46 -22.22 -26.50
N GLN A 916 0.96 -23.06 -27.41
CA GLN A 916 0.32 -24.34 -27.72
C GLN A 916 0.72 -25.36 -26.66
N LEU A 917 -0.28 -26.03 -26.07
CA LEU A 917 -0.09 -27.12 -25.12
C LEU A 917 0.77 -28.24 -25.74
N THR A 918 1.99 -28.40 -25.24
CA THR A 918 2.90 -29.44 -25.74
C THR A 918 2.69 -30.77 -25.00
N LEU A 919 3.09 -31.88 -25.64
CA LEU A 919 3.07 -33.20 -25.00
C LEU A 919 3.95 -33.24 -23.73
N GLU A 920 5.15 -32.64 -23.80
CA GLU A 920 6.08 -32.53 -22.66
C GLU A 920 5.45 -31.82 -21.47
N GLN A 921 4.76 -30.69 -21.72
CA GLN A 921 4.09 -29.90 -20.69
C GLN A 921 2.93 -30.65 -20.01
N ILE A 922 2.20 -31.51 -20.74
CA ILE A 922 1.19 -32.38 -20.10
C ILE A 922 1.87 -33.43 -19.22
N LEU A 923 2.93 -34.08 -19.71
CA LEU A 923 3.67 -35.09 -18.95
C LEU A 923 4.32 -34.50 -17.70
N GLU A 924 4.86 -33.28 -17.77
CA GLU A 924 5.47 -32.60 -16.63
C GLU A 924 4.44 -32.18 -15.57
N HIS A 925 3.27 -31.65 -15.96
CA HIS A 925 2.17 -31.40 -15.01
C HIS A 925 1.63 -32.70 -14.39
N LEU A 926 1.62 -33.81 -15.13
CA LEU A 926 1.25 -35.13 -14.61
C LEU A 926 2.29 -35.71 -13.65
N ASP A 927 3.58 -35.55 -13.91
CA ASP A 927 4.62 -36.03 -12.99
C ASP A 927 4.63 -35.23 -11.68
N ASN A 928 4.43 -33.91 -11.76
CA ASN A 928 4.21 -33.07 -10.59
C ASN A 928 2.97 -33.52 -9.78
N LEU A 929 1.87 -33.90 -10.44
CA LEU A 929 0.70 -34.48 -9.77
C LEU A 929 1.01 -35.84 -9.14
N ARG A 930 1.76 -36.73 -9.82
CA ARG A 930 2.20 -38.04 -9.29
C ARG A 930 3.00 -37.89 -8.00
N LEU A 931 4.03 -37.05 -8.01
CA LEU A 931 4.85 -36.76 -6.84
C LEU A 931 4.03 -36.15 -5.69
N ASN A 932 3.07 -35.28 -6.00
CA ASN A 932 2.19 -34.65 -5.01
C ASN A 932 1.13 -35.60 -4.42
N LEU A 933 0.68 -36.60 -5.18
CA LEU A 933 -0.28 -37.63 -4.73
C LEU A 933 0.37 -38.78 -3.96
N ALA A 934 1.68 -38.99 -4.03
CA ALA A 934 2.38 -40.06 -3.31
C ALA A 934 2.14 -40.05 -1.78
N ASN A 935 1.91 -38.86 -1.19
CA ASN A 935 1.54 -38.69 0.22
C ASN A 935 0.04 -38.92 0.51
N THR A 936 -0.71 -39.58 -0.38
CA THR A 936 -2.17 -39.73 -0.30
C THR A 936 -2.62 -41.14 -0.69
N LYS A 937 -3.82 -41.53 -0.25
CA LYS A 937 -4.46 -42.80 -0.66
C LYS A 937 -5.24 -42.69 -1.98
N GLN A 938 -4.78 -41.86 -2.91
CA GLN A 938 -5.50 -41.60 -4.17
C GLN A 938 -5.07 -42.55 -5.29
N ASN A 939 -6.05 -43.22 -5.89
CA ASN A 939 -5.88 -44.19 -6.98
C ASN A 939 -6.01 -43.56 -8.37
N PHE A 940 -5.86 -42.23 -8.51
CA PHE A 940 -6.01 -41.52 -9.79
C PHE A 940 -5.10 -42.10 -10.89
N PHE A 941 -3.84 -42.40 -10.57
CA PHE A 941 -2.91 -43.02 -11.52
C PHE A 941 -3.20 -44.50 -11.81
N SER A 942 -4.11 -45.13 -11.08
CA SER A 942 -4.62 -46.48 -11.37
C SER A 942 -5.87 -46.47 -12.28
N GLN A 943 -6.34 -45.29 -12.70
CA GLN A 943 -7.52 -45.18 -13.56
C GLN A 943 -7.20 -45.69 -14.98
N THR A 944 -8.01 -46.61 -15.51
CA THR A 944 -7.77 -47.21 -16.85
C THR A 944 -7.56 -46.17 -17.96
N PRO A 945 -8.28 -45.02 -17.99
CA PRO A 945 -8.03 -43.96 -18.98
C PRO A 945 -6.60 -43.39 -18.96
N ILE A 946 -5.99 -43.15 -17.79
CA ILE A 946 -4.65 -42.57 -17.72
C ILE A 946 -3.57 -43.61 -18.07
N LEU A 947 -3.76 -44.87 -17.67
CA LEU A 947 -2.87 -45.98 -18.01
C LEU A 947 -2.84 -46.23 -19.53
N GLN A 948 -4.00 -46.28 -20.18
CA GLN A 948 -4.10 -46.40 -21.64
C GLN A 948 -3.46 -45.21 -22.37
N ALA A 949 -3.65 -43.99 -21.86
CA ALA A 949 -3.04 -42.80 -22.45
C ALA A 949 -1.51 -42.79 -22.31
N LEU A 950 -0.98 -43.20 -21.16
CA LEU A 950 0.46 -43.30 -20.91
C LEU A 950 1.12 -44.38 -21.79
N GLN A 951 0.54 -45.58 -21.91
CA GLN A 951 1.04 -46.60 -22.85
C GLN A 951 1.04 -46.11 -24.31
N HIS A 952 -0.05 -45.47 -24.75
CA HIS A 952 -0.16 -44.93 -26.11
C HIS A 952 0.89 -43.84 -26.39
N VAL A 953 1.17 -42.97 -25.41
CA VAL A 953 2.21 -41.94 -25.53
C VAL A 953 3.61 -42.57 -25.49
N GLN A 954 3.89 -43.48 -24.56
CA GLN A 954 5.17 -44.17 -24.44
C GLN A 954 5.54 -44.91 -25.74
N ALA A 955 4.57 -45.51 -26.43
CA ALA A 955 4.76 -46.21 -27.70
C ALA A 955 5.21 -45.32 -28.87
N SER A 956 5.00 -44.00 -28.81
CA SER A 956 5.31 -43.04 -29.89
C SER A 956 6.24 -41.88 -29.49
N CYS A 957 6.50 -41.73 -28.18
CA CYS A 957 7.40 -40.76 -27.60
C CYS A 957 8.86 -41.00 -28.02
N ASP A 958 9.66 -39.93 -28.13
CA ASP A 958 11.11 -40.06 -28.31
C ASP A 958 11.83 -40.44 -26.99
N GLU A 959 13.03 -41.03 -27.10
CA GLU A 959 13.76 -41.59 -25.95
C GLU A 959 14.17 -40.52 -24.91
N ALA A 960 14.21 -39.23 -25.28
CA ALA A 960 14.57 -38.17 -24.34
C ALA A 960 13.47 -37.95 -23.31
N HIS A 961 12.20 -37.84 -23.73
CA HIS A 961 11.10 -37.67 -22.77
C HIS A 961 10.75 -38.99 -22.07
N LYS A 962 11.00 -40.17 -22.69
CA LYS A 962 10.91 -41.46 -21.99
C LYS A 962 11.85 -41.54 -20.79
N MET A 963 13.09 -41.09 -20.94
CA MET A 963 14.04 -41.01 -19.82
C MET A 963 13.72 -39.87 -18.84
N LYS A 964 13.18 -38.74 -19.31
CA LYS A 964 12.75 -37.63 -18.42
C LYS A 964 11.57 -38.01 -17.51
N PHE A 965 10.65 -38.84 -18.01
CA PHE A 965 9.40 -39.21 -17.31
C PHE A 965 9.29 -40.72 -17.05
N SER A 966 10.41 -41.41 -16.82
CA SER A 966 10.45 -42.87 -16.59
C SER A 966 9.49 -43.33 -15.51
N ASP A 967 9.43 -42.59 -14.41
CA ASP A 967 8.63 -42.89 -13.22
C ASP A 967 7.11 -42.62 -13.41
N LEU A 968 6.75 -41.88 -14.46
CA LEU A 968 5.36 -41.68 -14.87
C LEU A 968 4.91 -42.80 -15.81
N PHE A 969 5.78 -43.22 -16.74
CA PHE A 969 5.49 -44.31 -17.67
C PHE A 969 5.48 -45.69 -17.00
N SER A 970 6.35 -45.95 -16.02
CA SER A 970 6.42 -47.24 -15.31
C SER A 970 5.11 -47.62 -14.61
N LEU A 971 4.32 -46.64 -14.17
CA LEU A 971 2.96 -46.85 -13.64
C LEU A 971 2.02 -47.55 -14.63
N ALA A 972 2.29 -47.40 -15.93
CA ALA A 972 1.53 -48.00 -17.01
C ALA A 972 2.16 -49.31 -17.53
N GLU A 973 3.38 -49.66 -17.14
CA GLU A 973 4.03 -50.91 -17.52
C GLU A 973 3.51 -52.13 -16.72
N GLU A 974 2.99 -51.92 -15.51
CA GLU A 974 2.30 -52.98 -14.74
C GLU A 974 0.88 -53.31 -15.29
N TYR A 975 0.37 -52.53 -16.25
CA TYR A 975 -0.98 -52.72 -16.81
C TYR A 975 -0.98 -53.66 -18.04
N GLU A 976 -1.01 -54.99 -17.82
CA GLU A 976 -1.42 -55.92 -18.89
C GLU A 976 -2.93 -55.74 -19.19
N ASP A 977 -3.24 -54.94 -20.22
CA ASP A 977 -4.60 -54.80 -20.75
C ASP A 977 -5.13 -56.19 -21.18
N SER A 978 -6.01 -56.73 -20.35
CA SER A 978 -6.42 -58.15 -20.39
C SER A 978 -7.33 -58.49 -21.58
N SER A 979 -7.51 -57.57 -22.54
CA SER A 979 -8.46 -57.68 -23.64
C SER A 979 -7.88 -58.14 -24.99
N THR A 980 -6.55 -58.18 -25.18
CA THR A 980 -5.92 -58.23 -26.53
C THR A 980 -5.14 -59.50 -26.91
N LYS A 981 -5.58 -60.71 -26.52
CA LYS A 981 -5.08 -61.98 -27.13
C LYS A 981 -6.24 -62.89 -27.65
N PRO A 982 -6.41 -63.06 -28.97
CA PRO A 982 -7.45 -63.93 -29.54
C PRO A 982 -7.11 -65.43 -29.38
N PRO A 983 -8.11 -66.30 -29.11
CA PRO A 983 -7.85 -67.66 -28.63
C PRO A 983 -7.51 -68.67 -29.75
N LYS A 984 -6.46 -69.48 -29.55
CA LYS A 984 -6.17 -70.68 -30.36
C LYS A 984 -5.58 -71.84 -29.54
N SER A 985 -6.29 -72.98 -29.56
CA SER A 985 -5.78 -74.36 -29.42
C SER A 985 -5.27 -74.84 -28.03
N ARG A 986 -5.39 -76.13 -27.60
CA ARG A 986 -6.32 -77.26 -27.84
C ARG A 986 -5.87 -78.46 -26.97
N ARG A 987 -6.79 -79.29 -26.44
CA ARG A 987 -6.54 -80.58 -25.69
C ARG A 987 -6.03 -80.38 -24.24
N LYS A 988 -6.26 -81.27 -23.24
CA LYS A 988 -7.15 -82.46 -23.11
C LYS A 988 -7.32 -82.85 -21.61
N ALA A 989 -8.52 -83.34 -21.24
CA ALA A 989 -8.79 -84.32 -20.16
C ALA A 989 -8.53 -83.93 -18.67
N ALA A 990 -9.20 -84.51 -17.64
CA ALA A 990 -10.52 -85.17 -17.56
C ALA A 990 -10.91 -85.51 -16.09
N LEU A 991 -12.22 -85.45 -15.76
CA LEU A 991 -12.92 -86.08 -14.58
C LEU A 991 -12.49 -85.55 -13.18
N SER A 992 -13.34 -85.38 -12.15
CA SER A 992 -14.81 -85.51 -11.92
C SER A 992 -15.19 -84.51 -10.77
N SER A 993 -16.35 -84.46 -10.08
CA SER A 993 -17.57 -85.28 -9.95
C SER A 993 -18.76 -84.42 -9.45
N PRO A 994 -20.05 -84.87 -9.42
CA PRO A 994 -21.21 -83.97 -9.34
C PRO A 994 -22.20 -84.16 -8.15
N ARG A 995 -23.26 -83.31 -8.14
CA ARG A 995 -24.56 -83.35 -7.40
C ARG A 995 -24.60 -82.64 -6.01
N SER A 996 -25.72 -81.99 -5.57
CA SER A 996 -26.96 -81.59 -6.28
C SER A 996 -27.94 -80.70 -5.47
N ARG A 997 -28.73 -79.87 -6.19
CA ARG A 997 -30.19 -79.59 -6.05
C ARG A 997 -30.79 -78.77 -4.86
N LYS A 998 -31.66 -77.82 -5.27
CA LYS A 998 -33.05 -77.48 -4.79
C LYS A 998 -33.32 -76.37 -3.74
N ASN A 999 -34.09 -75.37 -4.21
CA ASN A 999 -35.35 -74.79 -3.68
C ASN A 999 -35.49 -74.19 -2.25
N ALA A 1000 -35.78 -72.88 -2.17
CA ALA A 1000 -36.79 -72.19 -1.31
C ALA A 1000 -36.62 -70.65 -1.50
N THR A 1001 -37.49 -69.87 -2.17
CA THR A 1001 -38.85 -69.32 -1.87
C THR A 1001 -38.93 -68.12 -0.90
N GLN A 1002 -39.24 -66.92 -1.48
CA GLN A 1002 -40.04 -65.79 -0.92
C GLN A 1002 -39.48 -64.97 0.27
N PRO A 1003 -40.02 -63.76 0.58
CA PRO A 1003 -40.94 -62.85 -0.17
C PRO A 1003 -40.43 -61.38 -0.34
N PRO A 1004 -41.16 -60.52 -1.09
CA PRO A 1004 -41.01 -59.04 -1.09
C PRO A 1004 -42.17 -58.28 -0.40
N ASN A 1005 -41.96 -56.99 -0.04
CA ASN A 1005 -42.94 -55.89 0.20
C ASN A 1005 -42.16 -54.56 0.42
N ALA A 1006 -42.58 -53.38 -0.08
CA ALA A 1006 -43.52 -52.36 0.47
C ALA A 1006 -43.01 -51.69 1.78
N GLU A 1007 -43.17 -50.39 2.08
CA GLU A 1007 -44.06 -49.29 1.59
C GLU A 1007 -43.34 -48.29 0.60
N GLU A 1008 -43.92 -47.34 -0.16
CA GLU A 1008 -45.17 -46.49 -0.12
C GLU A 1008 -45.11 -45.28 0.86
N GLU A 1009 -45.71 -44.10 0.63
CA GLU A 1009 -46.50 -43.51 -0.50
C GLU A 1009 -45.64 -42.62 -1.45
N SER A 1010 -46.02 -42.09 -2.64
CA SER A 1010 -47.21 -42.14 -3.54
C SER A 1010 -48.29 -41.00 -3.59
N GLY A 1011 -47.95 -39.75 -3.98
CA GLY A 1011 -48.93 -38.86 -4.65
C GLY A 1011 -48.51 -37.41 -4.99
N SER A 1012 -49.26 -36.62 -5.77
CA SER A 1012 -50.20 -36.87 -6.90
C SER A 1012 -50.85 -35.55 -7.41
N SER A 1013 -50.85 -35.29 -8.73
CA SER A 1013 -51.68 -34.25 -9.43
C SER A 1013 -51.39 -32.76 -9.06
N SER A 1014 -51.83 -31.72 -9.80
CA SER A 1014 -52.70 -31.62 -11.00
C SER A 1014 -52.37 -30.37 -11.88
N ALA A 1015 -53.14 -30.20 -12.97
CA ALA A 1015 -53.24 -29.11 -13.97
C ALA A 1015 -52.73 -27.69 -13.61
N SER A 1016 -52.26 -26.87 -14.56
CA SER A 1016 -53.07 -26.29 -15.67
C SER A 1016 -52.25 -25.60 -16.79
N GLU A 1017 -52.92 -25.15 -17.86
CA GLU A 1017 -52.37 -24.67 -19.15
C GLU A 1017 -52.72 -23.19 -19.47
N GLU A 1018 -51.91 -22.50 -20.30
CA GLU A 1018 -52.22 -21.36 -21.21
C GLU A 1018 -50.86 -20.99 -21.93
N GLU A 1019 -50.60 -21.26 -23.23
CA GLU A 1019 -50.97 -20.57 -24.51
C GLU A 1019 -50.34 -19.18 -24.78
N ASP A 1020 -49.61 -18.89 -25.91
CA ASP A 1020 -48.49 -19.60 -26.63
C ASP A 1020 -47.24 -18.67 -26.79
N THR A 1021 -46.94 -17.82 -27.79
CA THR A 1021 -47.49 -17.54 -29.14
C THR A 1021 -46.34 -17.34 -30.16
N LYS A 1022 -46.60 -17.48 -31.48
CA LYS A 1022 -45.65 -17.38 -32.62
C LYS A 1022 -46.25 -16.44 -33.73
N PRO A 1023 -45.59 -16.06 -34.87
CA PRO A 1023 -44.47 -16.73 -35.56
C PRO A 1023 -43.43 -15.91 -36.41
N LYS A 1024 -42.29 -16.58 -36.69
CA LYS A 1024 -41.41 -16.63 -37.91
C LYS A 1024 -41.00 -15.36 -38.75
N PRO A 1025 -39.79 -15.36 -39.36
CA PRO A 1025 -39.20 -14.21 -40.07
C PRO A 1025 -39.22 -14.28 -41.61
N THR A 1026 -38.84 -13.17 -42.27
CA THR A 1026 -38.50 -13.10 -43.71
C THR A 1026 -37.11 -12.49 -43.99
N LYS A 1027 -36.41 -12.99 -45.01
CA LYS A 1027 -35.05 -12.55 -45.43
C LYS A 1027 -35.09 -11.59 -46.62
N ARG A 1028 -34.14 -10.65 -46.73
CA ARG A 1028 -33.65 -10.10 -48.02
C ARG A 1028 -32.13 -9.86 -47.99
N LYS A 1029 -31.49 -9.79 -49.17
CA LYS A 1029 -30.03 -9.95 -49.35
C LYS A 1029 -29.51 -9.12 -50.54
N ARG A 1030 -28.54 -8.22 -50.31
CA ARG A 1030 -27.63 -7.54 -51.28
C ARG A 1030 -26.53 -6.87 -50.42
N LYS A 1031 -25.21 -6.98 -50.58
CA LYS A 1031 -24.24 -7.47 -51.61
C LYS A 1031 -23.62 -6.36 -52.48
N GLY A 1032 -22.32 -6.10 -52.25
CA GLY A 1032 -21.47 -5.12 -52.95
C GLY A 1032 -21.34 -3.80 -52.17
N SER A 1033 -20.21 -3.07 -52.20
CA SER A 1033 -18.89 -3.36 -52.77
C SER A 1033 -17.82 -2.48 -52.09
N SER A 1034 -16.53 -2.80 -52.27
CA SER A 1034 -15.37 -2.03 -51.78
C SER A 1034 -15.10 -0.74 -52.57
N ALA A 1035 -14.63 0.34 -51.92
CA ALA A 1035 -13.36 1.02 -52.24
C ALA A 1035 -13.05 2.25 -51.36
N VAL A 1036 -11.84 2.26 -50.77
CA VAL A 1036 -10.83 3.35 -50.67
C VAL A 1036 -11.28 4.83 -50.56
N GLY A 1037 -10.77 5.50 -49.52
CA GLY A 1037 -10.70 6.96 -49.38
C GLY A 1037 -11.14 7.43 -47.98
N SER A 1038 -10.57 8.41 -47.29
CA SER A 1038 -9.21 8.97 -47.07
C SER A 1038 -9.46 10.30 -46.33
N ASP A 1039 -8.62 10.61 -45.34
CA ASP A 1039 -8.52 11.92 -44.65
C ASP A 1039 -9.69 12.37 -43.73
N SER A 1040 -9.29 13.08 -42.66
CA SER A 1040 -10.06 13.78 -41.61
C SER A 1040 -11.08 12.97 -40.77
N ASP A 1041 -11.00 12.95 -39.43
CA ASP A 1041 -10.01 13.55 -38.49
C ASP A 1041 -9.66 12.55 -37.36
#